data_AF-A0A857DIP0-F1
#
_entry.id   AF-A0A857DIP0-F1
#
_cell.length_a   1.000
_cell.length_b   1.000
_cell.length_c   1.000
_cell.angle_alpha   90.00
_cell.angle_beta   90.00
_cell.angle_gamma   90.00
#
_symmetry.space_group_name_H-M   'P 1'
#
loop_
_entity.id
_entity.type
_entity.pdbx_description
1 polymer ?
#
loop_
_entity_poly.entity_id
_entity_poly.type
_entity_poly.pdbx_seq_one_letter_code
_entity_poly.pdbx_strand_id
1 'polypeptide(L)'
;MMKRIQFALVAFLIGTMFVLPINSPIASAETQKSMTILFTHDMHDHLLPVKDEQNGVINQSGGFARLQSAIAAEKEGDPDALLLDAGDYSMGTPFQTIFRTDSPELRVMGQMGYDVVTPGNHEYDYRASGLADSLQAAVAARKNGEISPRIVQANIAFPAKEDGSLTPSLAALQQAYQDYGITEYTVVEKNGVKIGVFGLIGNDAASNAPKAEVEFTDQVANAERIVSILKDQEKVDLIVCLSHSGTWEKASESEDQILAKKVPDIDVIISGHTHTKLEEPIIKGKTLICSAGDSCKYLGVLQISQKSGSSDWGLVAYRLPAIDERLPEDPRIAGIVSQFKQQVQDKFFAPFQLNYDQVLAESPYNFRKVNDILNTHQEDPLANLISDAYVYAVKKAEGSGYVPVDVAVVPAGTIRGTFFKGAITAADAFSVSSLGIGPDNIPGYPLVSVYLTGQELKTLCEVDASISPMMAEAQLFMSGIDFTYNPNRMIFNKVTDAVLQKPEGSIEEIDDTKLYRVVAGLYSAQMLSIVGDKSYGLLSIVPKTEEGIPVTDFEAQIVKDTAGNNAEVKEWQALALYLQSFAKVGGVPTISDDYGMILGRKVVDNGHHPISLLANPNKITLTVYTVVLVVMTLIIFAIYRIVTRRRRLARINQKSV
;
A
#
# COMPACT_ATOMS: atom_id res chain seq x y z
N MET A 1 17.42 -32.22 -99.42
CA MET A 1 18.48 -32.72 -98.50
C MET A 1 17.78 -33.59 -97.46
N MET A 2 18.10 -34.88 -97.31
CA MET A 2 19.24 -35.45 -96.54
C MET A 2 19.19 -35.09 -95.05
N LYS A 3 19.27 -36.02 -94.09
CA LYS A 3 19.34 -37.52 -94.08
C LYS A 3 18.87 -37.99 -92.66
N ARG A 4 18.11 -39.09 -92.52
CA ARG A 4 18.52 -40.42 -91.92
C ARG A 4 19.11 -40.35 -90.47
N ILE A 5 18.84 -41.25 -89.51
CA ILE A 5 18.25 -42.61 -89.57
C ILE A 5 17.75 -43.12 -88.16
N GLN A 6 16.77 -44.04 -88.19
CA GLN A 6 16.45 -45.23 -87.33
C GLN A 6 17.21 -45.49 -85.99
N PHE A 7 16.71 -46.21 -84.96
CA PHE A 7 15.50 -47.04 -84.67
C PHE A 7 15.35 -47.13 -83.11
N ALA A 8 14.40 -47.80 -82.43
CA ALA A 8 13.27 -48.72 -82.71
C ALA A 8 12.10 -48.40 -81.71
N LEU A 9 10.87 -48.98 -81.63
CA LEU A 9 10.20 -50.26 -81.98
C LEU A 9 10.08 -51.27 -80.78
N VAL A 10 8.88 -51.89 -80.63
CA VAL A 10 8.36 -52.79 -79.54
C VAL A 10 7.76 -52.07 -78.31
N ALA A 11 6.63 -52.47 -77.71
CA ALA A 11 5.24 -52.76 -78.17
C ALA A 11 4.35 -53.18 -76.96
N PHE A 12 3.01 -53.07 -77.08
CA PHE A 12 1.95 -53.40 -76.08
C PHE A 12 1.96 -52.54 -74.78
N LEU A 13 0.88 -51.90 -74.26
CA LEU A 13 -0.60 -51.94 -74.35
C LEU A 13 -1.28 -52.60 -73.12
N ILE A 14 -2.33 -51.92 -72.60
CA ILE A 14 -3.25 -52.28 -71.49
C ILE A 14 -2.69 -52.03 -70.07
N GLY A 15 -3.44 -51.28 -69.25
CA GLY A 15 -3.07 -50.97 -67.87
C GLY A 15 -3.87 -49.84 -67.19
N THR A 16 -5.20 -49.87 -67.25
CA THR A 16 -6.05 -48.88 -66.55
C THR A 16 -6.05 -49.12 -65.03
N MET A 17 -5.14 -48.49 -64.29
CA MET A 17 -5.17 -48.48 -62.83
C MET A 17 -6.15 -47.43 -62.29
N PHE A 18 -7.04 -47.84 -61.39
CA PHE A 18 -7.75 -46.94 -60.50
C PHE A 18 -6.75 -46.25 -59.56
N VAL A 19 -6.73 -44.92 -59.54
CA VAL A 19 -6.09 -44.16 -58.46
C VAL A 19 -7.08 -44.08 -57.31
N LEU A 20 -6.93 -44.97 -56.32
CA LEU A 20 -7.62 -44.83 -55.04
C LEU A 20 -6.99 -43.65 -54.28
N PRO A 21 -7.78 -42.67 -53.80
CA PRO A 21 -7.27 -41.62 -52.92
C PRO A 21 -6.90 -42.25 -51.57
N ILE A 22 -5.60 -42.26 -51.26
CA ILE A 22 -5.14 -42.62 -49.91
C ILE A 22 -5.45 -41.42 -49.00
N ASN A 23 -6.63 -41.43 -48.40
CA ASN A 23 -6.95 -40.56 -47.27
C ASN A 23 -6.14 -41.01 -46.05
N SER A 24 -4.85 -40.68 -46.04
CA SER A 24 -4.09 -40.63 -44.80
C SER A 24 -4.80 -39.64 -43.88
N PRO A 25 -5.22 -40.04 -42.66
CA PRO A 25 -5.66 -39.05 -41.69
C PRO A 25 -4.48 -38.14 -41.40
N ILE A 26 -4.60 -36.86 -41.77
CA ILE A 26 -3.73 -35.83 -41.21
C ILE A 26 -4.07 -35.81 -39.72
N ALA A 27 -3.21 -36.41 -38.91
CA ALA A 27 -3.29 -36.25 -37.48
C ALA A 27 -3.17 -34.74 -37.21
N SER A 28 -4.24 -34.15 -36.69
CA SER A 28 -4.18 -32.77 -36.22
C SER A 28 -3.13 -32.72 -35.12
N ALA A 29 -1.97 -32.12 -35.42
CA ALA A 29 -1.06 -31.73 -34.38
C ALA A 29 -1.82 -30.72 -33.52
N GLU A 30 -2.11 -31.08 -32.26
CA GLU A 30 -2.76 -30.17 -31.33
C GLU A 30 -1.86 -28.96 -31.18
N THR A 31 -2.34 -27.80 -31.64
CA THR A 31 -1.59 -26.54 -31.58
C THR A 31 -1.47 -26.14 -30.13
N GLN A 32 -0.29 -26.40 -29.57
CA GLN A 32 0.12 -26.07 -28.20
C GLN A 32 -0.31 -24.64 -27.86
N LYS A 33 -1.27 -24.50 -26.93
CA LYS A 33 -1.82 -23.19 -26.57
C LYS A 33 -0.74 -22.32 -25.92
N SER A 34 -0.73 -21.04 -26.26
CA SER A 34 0.17 -20.02 -25.71
C SER A 34 -0.58 -18.73 -25.41
N MET A 35 -0.14 -17.99 -24.39
CA MET A 35 -0.69 -16.70 -24.01
C MET A 35 0.41 -15.74 -23.58
N THR A 36 0.30 -14.47 -24.00
CA THR A 36 0.91 -13.34 -23.32
C THR A 36 -0.09 -12.74 -22.33
N ILE A 37 0.34 -12.54 -21.09
CA ILE A 37 -0.37 -11.81 -20.04
C ILE A 37 0.44 -10.56 -19.73
N LEU A 38 -0.19 -9.40 -19.89
CA LEU A 38 0.29 -8.09 -19.50
C LEU A 38 -0.37 -7.71 -18.18
N PHE A 39 0.37 -7.20 -17.20
CA PHE A 39 -0.20 -6.94 -15.88
C PHE A 39 0.40 -5.73 -15.14
N THR A 40 -0.41 -5.14 -14.27
CA THR A 40 -0.04 -4.13 -13.26
C THR A 40 -0.70 -4.44 -11.90
N HIS A 41 -0.34 -3.67 -10.88
CA HIS A 41 -0.98 -3.55 -9.56
C HIS A 41 -0.37 -2.33 -8.87
N ASP A 42 -0.90 -1.95 -7.71
CA ASP A 42 -0.36 -0.91 -6.82
C ASP A 42 0.00 0.37 -7.60
N MET A 43 -0.86 0.71 -8.59
CA MET A 43 -0.64 1.84 -9.50
C MET A 43 -0.79 3.18 -8.77
N HIS A 44 -1.50 3.18 -7.63
CA HIS A 44 -1.64 4.28 -6.68
C HIS A 44 -1.89 5.63 -7.37
N ASP A 45 -2.84 5.66 -8.30
CA ASP A 45 -3.29 6.89 -8.96
C ASP A 45 -2.18 7.63 -9.77
N HIS A 46 -1.08 6.95 -10.13
CA HIS A 46 0.08 7.51 -10.87
C HIS A 46 -0.20 7.73 -12.38
N LEU A 47 -1.29 8.45 -12.68
CA LEU A 47 -1.71 8.79 -14.05
C LEU A 47 -0.66 9.64 -14.78
N LEU A 48 0.08 10.48 -14.06
CA LEU A 48 1.21 11.26 -14.56
C LEU A 48 2.56 10.65 -14.11
N PRO A 49 3.65 10.81 -14.88
CA PRO A 49 4.99 10.41 -14.46
C PRO A 49 5.46 11.17 -13.21
N VAL A 50 6.07 10.47 -12.27
CA VAL A 50 6.61 11.03 -11.02
C VAL A 50 8.14 11.10 -11.05
N LYS A 51 8.71 11.98 -10.22
CA LYS A 51 10.15 12.05 -9.95
C LYS A 51 10.58 10.77 -9.22
N ASP A 52 11.62 10.10 -9.69
CA ASP A 52 12.18 8.89 -9.06
C ASP A 52 13.71 8.99 -9.03
N GLU A 53 14.34 8.68 -7.89
CA GLU A 53 15.80 8.72 -7.76
C GLU A 53 16.41 7.33 -7.92
N GLN A 54 17.15 7.12 -9.01
CA GLN A 54 17.84 5.87 -9.32
C GLN A 54 19.35 6.12 -9.37
N ASN A 55 20.11 5.44 -8.52
CA ASN A 55 21.58 5.56 -8.42
C ASN A 55 22.10 7.01 -8.24
N GLY A 56 21.36 7.85 -7.51
CA GLY A 56 21.70 9.27 -7.30
C GLY A 56 21.30 10.21 -8.44
N VAL A 57 20.56 9.73 -9.45
CA VAL A 57 20.03 10.52 -10.56
C VAL A 57 18.51 10.61 -10.42
N ILE A 58 17.96 11.83 -10.49
CA ILE A 58 16.51 12.07 -10.48
C ILE A 58 16.01 12.00 -11.94
N ASN A 59 15.19 11.01 -12.24
CA ASN A 59 14.56 10.79 -13.55
C ASN A 59 13.02 10.90 -13.41
N GLN A 60 12.28 10.71 -14.50
CA GLN A 60 10.83 10.47 -14.45
C GLN A 60 10.46 9.01 -14.74
N SER A 61 9.60 8.43 -13.89
CA SER A 61 9.07 7.07 -14.03
C SER A 61 7.53 7.03 -13.93
N GLY A 62 6.92 5.99 -14.49
CA GLY A 62 5.47 5.79 -14.51
C GLY A 62 4.72 6.71 -15.48
N GLY A 63 3.44 6.95 -15.18
CA GLY A 63 2.51 7.68 -16.03
C GLY A 63 1.79 6.80 -17.06
N PHE A 64 0.45 6.82 -17.03
CA PHE A 64 -0.40 5.93 -17.83
C PHE A 64 -0.18 6.09 -19.34
N ALA A 65 0.22 7.28 -19.81
CA ALA A 65 0.51 7.52 -21.23
C ALA A 65 1.78 6.80 -21.73
N ARG A 66 2.82 6.63 -20.89
CA ARG A 66 4.04 5.87 -21.22
C ARG A 66 3.79 4.36 -21.09
N LEU A 67 3.04 3.97 -20.06
CA LEU A 67 2.55 2.60 -19.86
C LEU A 67 1.71 2.13 -21.06
N GLN A 68 0.83 2.98 -21.61
CA GLN A 68 0.08 2.67 -22.84
C GLN A 68 1.00 2.39 -24.03
N SER A 69 2.09 3.14 -24.21
CA SER A 69 3.04 2.88 -25.30
C SER A 69 3.77 1.56 -25.14
N ALA A 70 4.10 1.14 -23.91
CA ALA A 70 4.62 -0.21 -23.64
C ALA A 70 3.57 -1.30 -23.94
N ILE A 71 2.33 -1.14 -23.47
CA ILE A 71 1.21 -2.05 -23.74
C ILE A 71 0.95 -2.20 -25.25
N ALA A 72 1.03 -1.09 -26.00
CA ALA A 72 0.86 -1.08 -27.44
C ALA A 72 1.98 -1.86 -28.14
N ALA A 73 3.25 -1.64 -27.75
CA ALA A 73 4.40 -2.34 -28.33
C ALA A 73 4.36 -3.87 -28.09
N GLU A 74 3.87 -4.31 -26.92
CA GLU A 74 3.66 -5.74 -26.66
C GLU A 74 2.47 -6.29 -27.48
N LYS A 75 1.37 -5.51 -27.61
CA LYS A 75 0.19 -5.88 -28.43
C LYS A 75 0.42 -5.79 -29.95
N GLU A 76 1.51 -5.19 -30.43
CA GLU A 76 1.99 -5.35 -31.81
C GLU A 76 2.54 -6.76 -32.07
N GLY A 77 3.14 -7.40 -31.05
CA GLY A 77 3.65 -8.77 -31.12
C GLY A 77 2.57 -9.84 -30.85
N ASP A 78 1.67 -9.57 -29.91
CA ASP A 78 0.53 -10.44 -29.56
C ASP A 78 -0.76 -9.61 -29.38
N PRO A 79 -1.54 -9.39 -30.47
CA PRO A 79 -2.77 -8.60 -30.41
C PRO A 79 -3.85 -9.15 -29.47
N ASP A 80 -3.79 -10.44 -29.13
CA ASP A 80 -4.72 -11.12 -28.24
C ASP A 80 -4.23 -11.11 -26.77
N ALA A 81 -3.07 -10.52 -26.47
CA ALA A 81 -2.52 -10.44 -25.12
C ALA A 81 -3.55 -9.92 -24.10
N LEU A 82 -3.66 -10.64 -23.00
CA LEU A 82 -4.61 -10.36 -21.91
C LEU A 82 -4.02 -9.30 -20.98
N LEU A 83 -4.69 -8.16 -20.81
CA LEU A 83 -4.22 -7.07 -19.94
C LEU A 83 -5.01 -7.04 -18.62
N LEU A 84 -4.29 -7.12 -17.51
CA LEU A 84 -4.83 -7.36 -16.16
C LEU A 84 -4.33 -6.34 -15.14
N ASP A 85 -5.09 -6.11 -14.07
CA ASP A 85 -4.61 -5.39 -12.87
C ASP A 85 -5.01 -6.09 -11.57
N ALA A 86 -4.09 -6.15 -10.59
CA ALA A 86 -4.32 -6.81 -9.30
C ALA A 86 -4.64 -5.86 -8.11
N GLY A 87 -5.16 -4.65 -8.36
CA GLY A 87 -5.75 -3.77 -7.35
C GLY A 87 -4.84 -2.66 -6.85
N ASP A 88 -5.42 -1.74 -6.07
CA ASP A 88 -4.85 -0.45 -5.68
C ASP A 88 -4.42 0.37 -6.91
N TYR A 89 -5.35 0.49 -7.85
CA TYR A 89 -5.18 1.40 -8.99
C TYR A 89 -5.44 2.86 -8.61
N SER A 90 -6.23 3.10 -7.55
CA SER A 90 -6.56 4.41 -6.99
C SER A 90 -5.75 4.76 -5.73
N MET A 91 -5.92 6.00 -5.27
CA MET A 91 -5.25 6.65 -4.11
C MET A 91 -3.73 6.84 -4.23
N GLY A 92 -3.24 8.03 -3.91
CA GLY A 92 -1.80 8.35 -3.84
C GLY A 92 -1.44 9.73 -4.39
N THR A 93 -2.15 10.19 -5.41
CA THR A 93 -1.92 11.50 -6.06
C THR A 93 -3.18 12.38 -6.03
N PRO A 94 -3.13 13.64 -6.51
CA PRO A 94 -4.30 14.50 -6.56
C PRO A 94 -5.45 14.00 -7.45
N PHE A 95 -5.25 13.02 -8.35
CA PHE A 95 -6.34 12.47 -9.17
C PHE A 95 -7.37 11.70 -8.32
N GLN A 96 -6.95 11.09 -7.21
CA GLN A 96 -7.83 10.49 -6.22
C GLN A 96 -8.93 11.48 -5.73
N THR A 97 -8.67 12.79 -5.76
CA THR A 97 -9.62 13.80 -5.26
C THR A 97 -10.92 13.88 -6.07
N ILE A 98 -10.92 13.32 -7.28
CA ILE A 98 -12.10 13.16 -8.13
C ILE A 98 -12.51 11.69 -8.32
N PHE A 99 -11.94 10.74 -7.55
CA PHE A 99 -12.30 9.30 -7.56
C PHE A 99 -13.81 9.10 -7.47
N ARG A 100 -14.43 9.70 -6.45
CA ARG A 100 -15.89 9.60 -6.20
C ARG A 100 -16.74 10.25 -7.28
N THR A 101 -16.29 11.37 -7.86
CA THR A 101 -17.11 12.20 -8.75
C THR A 101 -16.96 11.85 -10.22
N ASP A 102 -15.82 11.28 -10.62
CA ASP A 102 -15.44 11.10 -12.01
C ASP A 102 -14.78 9.75 -12.33
N SER A 103 -14.28 9.01 -11.33
CA SER A 103 -13.62 7.69 -11.47
C SER A 103 -12.55 7.68 -12.58
N PRO A 104 -11.49 8.52 -12.47
CA PRO A 104 -10.50 8.68 -13.53
C PRO A 104 -9.78 7.37 -13.85
N GLU A 105 -9.42 6.57 -12.85
CA GLU A 105 -8.60 5.37 -12.99
C GLU A 105 -9.31 4.32 -13.85
N LEU A 106 -10.53 3.89 -13.46
CA LEU A 106 -11.32 2.91 -14.21
C LEU A 106 -11.64 3.37 -15.64
N ARG A 107 -11.76 4.68 -15.87
CA ARG A 107 -12.01 5.25 -17.20
C ARG A 107 -10.74 5.28 -18.05
N VAL A 108 -9.58 5.69 -17.52
CA VAL A 108 -8.32 5.63 -18.29
C VAL A 108 -7.91 4.17 -18.54
N MET A 109 -8.03 3.27 -17.56
CA MET A 109 -7.76 1.83 -17.75
C MET A 109 -8.70 1.20 -18.79
N GLY A 110 -9.98 1.57 -18.79
CA GLY A 110 -10.93 1.16 -19.83
C GLY A 110 -10.53 1.67 -21.22
N GLN A 111 -10.05 2.91 -21.32
CA GLN A 111 -9.49 3.47 -22.56
C GLN A 111 -8.13 2.86 -22.95
N MET A 112 -7.36 2.31 -22.00
CA MET A 112 -6.14 1.54 -22.27
C MET A 112 -6.40 0.10 -22.70
N GLY A 113 -7.64 -0.37 -22.58
CA GLY A 113 -8.03 -1.73 -22.97
C GLY A 113 -7.56 -2.80 -21.98
N TYR A 114 -7.64 -2.51 -20.67
CA TYR A 114 -7.59 -3.54 -19.63
C TYR A 114 -8.79 -4.47 -19.76
N ASP A 115 -8.55 -5.79 -19.81
CA ASP A 115 -9.58 -6.81 -19.96
C ASP A 115 -10.30 -7.06 -18.62
N VAL A 116 -9.55 -7.20 -17.53
CA VAL A 116 -10.06 -7.51 -16.17
C VAL A 116 -9.19 -6.86 -15.08
N VAL A 117 -9.80 -6.32 -14.02
CA VAL A 117 -9.14 -5.80 -12.81
C VAL A 117 -9.82 -6.33 -11.54
N THR A 118 -9.19 -6.21 -10.37
CA THR A 118 -9.82 -6.38 -9.04
C THR A 118 -9.67 -5.08 -8.23
N PRO A 119 -10.56 -4.76 -7.26
CA PRO A 119 -10.24 -3.78 -6.23
C PRO A 119 -9.20 -4.35 -5.26
N GLY A 120 -8.32 -3.48 -4.76
CA GLY A 120 -7.47 -3.70 -3.58
C GLY A 120 -8.06 -3.07 -2.32
N ASN A 121 -7.22 -2.72 -1.34
CA ASN A 121 -7.67 -2.07 -0.10
C ASN A 121 -7.90 -0.56 -0.26
N HIS A 122 -7.06 0.16 -1.01
CA HIS A 122 -7.12 1.62 -1.11
C HIS A 122 -8.34 2.12 -1.92
N GLU A 123 -8.92 1.27 -2.78
CA GLU A 123 -10.26 1.51 -3.36
C GLU A 123 -11.36 1.73 -2.31
N TYR A 124 -11.16 1.33 -1.04
CA TYR A 124 -12.08 1.53 0.09
C TYR A 124 -11.71 2.69 1.04
N ASP A 125 -10.65 3.48 0.77
CA ASP A 125 -10.20 4.57 1.66
C ASP A 125 -11.31 5.60 1.95
N TYR A 126 -12.15 5.88 0.96
CA TYR A 126 -13.31 6.77 1.09
C TYR A 126 -14.58 6.06 1.55
N ARG A 127 -14.41 4.93 2.26
CA ARG A 127 -15.45 4.07 2.85
C ARG A 127 -16.35 3.44 1.76
N ALA A 128 -17.31 2.60 2.14
CA ALA A 128 -18.20 1.94 1.18
C ALA A 128 -18.94 2.92 0.23
N SER A 129 -19.27 4.12 0.71
CA SER A 129 -19.85 5.18 -0.12
C SER A 129 -18.90 5.71 -1.20
N GLY A 130 -17.60 5.82 -0.92
CA GLY A 130 -16.65 6.37 -1.88
C GLY A 130 -16.44 5.47 -3.10
N LEU A 131 -16.32 4.17 -2.86
CA LEU A 131 -16.27 3.17 -3.92
C LEU A 131 -17.62 3.08 -4.68
N ALA A 132 -18.76 3.21 -3.97
CA ALA A 132 -20.08 3.24 -4.60
C ALA A 132 -20.23 4.43 -5.58
N ASP A 133 -19.80 5.62 -5.17
CA ASP A 133 -19.83 6.83 -6.00
C ASP A 133 -18.92 6.68 -7.24
N SER A 134 -17.68 6.20 -7.06
CA SER A 134 -16.71 5.96 -8.15
C SER A 134 -17.26 4.95 -9.18
N LEU A 135 -17.78 3.81 -8.72
CA LEU A 135 -18.40 2.81 -9.59
C LEU A 135 -19.61 3.37 -10.36
N GLN A 136 -20.43 4.22 -9.73
CA GLN A 136 -21.55 4.90 -10.41
C GLN A 136 -21.09 5.95 -11.41
N ALA A 137 -20.00 6.68 -11.15
CA ALA A 137 -19.38 7.60 -12.11
C ALA A 137 -18.84 6.86 -13.34
N ALA A 138 -18.17 5.72 -13.15
CA ALA A 138 -17.73 4.85 -14.24
C ALA A 138 -18.92 4.25 -15.04
N VAL A 139 -20.01 3.87 -14.36
CA VAL A 139 -21.26 3.43 -15.01
C VAL A 139 -21.93 4.55 -15.82
N ALA A 140 -21.91 5.79 -15.32
CA ALA A 140 -22.42 6.96 -16.04
C ALA A 140 -21.57 7.26 -17.29
N ALA A 141 -20.24 7.17 -17.18
CA ALA A 141 -19.32 7.28 -18.31
C ALA A 141 -19.58 6.18 -19.36
N ARG A 142 -19.78 4.93 -18.94
CA ARG A 142 -20.11 3.79 -19.82
C ARG A 142 -21.44 4.00 -20.56
N LYS A 143 -22.47 4.55 -19.88
CA LYS A 143 -23.75 4.93 -20.50
C LYS A 143 -23.61 6.02 -21.56
N ASN A 144 -22.54 6.83 -21.51
CA ASN A 144 -22.19 7.83 -22.51
C ASN A 144 -21.23 7.32 -23.62
N GLY A 145 -20.88 6.02 -23.61
CA GLY A 145 -20.07 5.38 -24.65
C GLY A 145 -18.59 5.17 -24.32
N GLU A 146 -18.15 5.46 -23.09
CA GLU A 146 -16.80 5.07 -22.65
C GLU A 146 -16.69 3.57 -22.37
N ILE A 147 -15.48 3.03 -22.50
CA ILE A 147 -15.15 1.64 -22.13
C ILE A 147 -14.71 1.63 -20.66
N SER A 148 -15.03 0.55 -19.93
CA SER A 148 -14.52 0.27 -18.59
C SER A 148 -14.02 -1.18 -18.55
N PRO A 149 -13.00 -1.52 -17.74
CA PRO A 149 -12.58 -2.91 -17.56
C PRO A 149 -13.66 -3.73 -16.85
N ARG A 150 -13.62 -5.06 -17.00
CA ARG A 150 -14.39 -5.94 -16.11
C ARG A 150 -13.76 -5.87 -14.71
N ILE A 151 -14.57 -5.84 -13.65
CA ILE A 151 -14.08 -5.95 -12.28
C ILE A 151 -14.49 -7.33 -11.75
N VAL A 152 -13.55 -8.04 -11.13
CA VAL A 152 -13.80 -9.28 -10.40
C VAL A 152 -13.41 -9.14 -8.93
N GLN A 153 -14.20 -9.70 -8.01
CA GLN A 153 -13.89 -9.74 -6.57
C GLN A 153 -14.69 -10.87 -5.91
N ALA A 154 -14.01 -11.93 -5.42
CA ALA A 154 -14.62 -13.20 -5.03
C ALA A 154 -14.79 -13.42 -3.51
N ASN A 155 -14.14 -12.63 -2.65
CA ASN A 155 -14.15 -12.90 -1.19
C ASN A 155 -14.77 -11.78 -0.32
N ILE A 156 -15.63 -10.92 -0.86
CA ILE A 156 -16.39 -9.94 -0.05
C ILE A 156 -17.77 -10.44 0.38
N ALA A 157 -18.22 -10.00 1.55
CA ALA A 157 -19.61 -10.09 2.00
C ALA A 157 -20.13 -8.71 2.46
N PHE A 158 -21.45 -8.53 2.38
CA PHE A 158 -22.14 -7.31 2.79
C PHE A 158 -22.86 -7.57 4.13
N PRO A 159 -22.25 -7.26 5.29
CA PRO A 159 -22.82 -7.60 6.58
C PRO A 159 -24.10 -6.81 6.86
N ALA A 160 -25.18 -7.52 7.17
CA ALA A 160 -26.45 -6.94 7.57
C ALA A 160 -26.54 -6.81 9.10
N LYS A 161 -27.36 -5.84 9.56
CA LYS A 161 -27.75 -5.70 10.97
C LYS A 161 -28.67 -6.85 11.40
N GLU A 162 -28.96 -6.94 12.69
CA GLU A 162 -29.88 -7.94 13.28
C GLU A 162 -31.29 -7.93 12.65
N ASP A 163 -31.74 -6.80 12.10
CA ASP A 163 -33.02 -6.65 11.40
C ASP A 163 -32.97 -7.04 9.90
N GLY A 164 -31.82 -7.49 9.40
CA GLY A 164 -31.58 -7.83 8.00
C GLY A 164 -31.28 -6.64 7.09
N SER A 165 -31.21 -5.40 7.60
CA SER A 165 -30.89 -4.21 6.81
C SER A 165 -29.39 -3.93 6.73
N LEU A 166 -28.92 -3.46 5.57
CA LEU A 166 -27.57 -2.91 5.39
C LEU A 166 -27.44 -1.49 5.98
N THR A 167 -26.22 -0.97 6.10
CA THR A 167 -26.03 0.49 6.22
C THR A 167 -26.39 1.17 4.89
N PRO A 168 -26.75 2.48 4.87
CA PRO A 168 -27.06 3.17 3.61
C PRO A 168 -25.89 3.14 2.61
N SER A 169 -24.66 3.19 3.11
CA SER A 169 -23.41 3.08 2.36
C SER A 169 -23.17 1.66 1.82
N LEU A 170 -23.37 0.60 2.61
CA LEU A 170 -23.32 -0.78 2.10
C LEU A 170 -24.43 -1.08 1.08
N ALA A 171 -25.62 -0.52 1.26
CA ALA A 171 -26.71 -0.65 0.28
C ALA A 171 -26.37 0.05 -1.04
N ALA A 172 -25.82 1.27 -0.98
CA ALA A 172 -25.33 1.99 -2.16
C ALA A 172 -24.19 1.23 -2.87
N LEU A 173 -23.24 0.68 -2.11
CA LEU A 173 -22.14 -0.13 -2.65
C LEU A 173 -22.65 -1.42 -3.32
N GLN A 174 -23.57 -2.14 -2.68
CA GLN A 174 -24.16 -3.35 -3.24
C GLN A 174 -24.93 -3.05 -4.54
N GLN A 175 -25.63 -1.92 -4.62
CA GLN A 175 -26.27 -1.48 -5.88
C GLN A 175 -25.24 -1.09 -6.93
N ALA A 176 -24.17 -0.37 -6.56
CA ALA A 176 -23.12 0.02 -7.49
C ALA A 176 -22.35 -1.19 -8.07
N TYR A 177 -22.14 -2.25 -7.28
CA TYR A 177 -21.61 -3.53 -7.74
C TYR A 177 -22.50 -4.17 -8.81
N GLN A 178 -23.83 -4.17 -8.59
CA GLN A 178 -24.80 -4.69 -9.55
C GLN A 178 -24.87 -3.83 -10.83
N ASP A 179 -24.90 -2.50 -10.70
CA ASP A 179 -25.02 -1.56 -11.80
C ASP A 179 -23.75 -1.52 -12.68
N TYR A 180 -22.57 -1.72 -12.08
CA TYR A 180 -21.31 -1.88 -12.82
C TYR A 180 -21.21 -3.27 -13.47
N GLY A 181 -21.79 -4.30 -12.85
CA GLY A 181 -21.67 -5.69 -13.27
C GLY A 181 -20.41 -6.38 -12.72
N ILE A 182 -20.08 -6.13 -11.45
CA ILE A 182 -18.97 -6.81 -10.75
C ILE A 182 -19.39 -8.25 -10.44
N THR A 183 -18.48 -9.20 -10.69
CA THR A 183 -18.71 -10.63 -10.45
C THR A 183 -17.58 -11.26 -9.63
N GLU A 184 -17.76 -12.46 -9.09
CA GLU A 184 -16.69 -13.15 -8.36
C GLU A 184 -15.54 -13.56 -9.31
N TYR A 185 -15.91 -14.01 -10.50
CA TYR A 185 -15.01 -14.37 -11.59
C TYR A 185 -15.60 -13.92 -12.92
N THR A 186 -14.77 -13.91 -13.96
CA THR A 186 -15.20 -13.73 -15.35
C THR A 186 -14.44 -14.71 -16.24
N VAL A 187 -14.95 -14.93 -17.46
CA VAL A 187 -14.26 -15.72 -18.48
C VAL A 187 -13.98 -14.85 -19.70
N VAL A 188 -12.75 -14.89 -20.17
CA VAL A 188 -12.29 -14.20 -21.39
C VAL A 188 -11.77 -15.27 -22.37
N GLU A 189 -11.97 -15.07 -23.67
CA GLU A 189 -11.37 -15.91 -24.70
C GLU A 189 -10.42 -15.04 -25.54
N LYS A 190 -9.16 -15.49 -25.67
CA LYS A 190 -8.07 -14.85 -26.43
C LYS A 190 -7.23 -15.97 -27.06
N ASN A 191 -6.76 -15.84 -28.30
CA ASN A 191 -5.91 -16.82 -28.99
C ASN A 191 -6.44 -18.28 -28.96
N GLY A 192 -7.77 -18.48 -28.92
CA GLY A 192 -8.40 -19.81 -28.76
C GLY A 192 -8.21 -20.47 -27.39
N VAL A 193 -7.84 -19.68 -26.38
CA VAL A 193 -7.69 -20.09 -24.98
C VAL A 193 -8.86 -19.52 -24.17
N LYS A 194 -9.61 -20.39 -23.49
CA LYS A 194 -10.66 -19.99 -22.55
C LYS A 194 -10.01 -19.74 -21.19
N ILE A 195 -10.02 -18.49 -20.71
CA ILE A 195 -9.29 -18.05 -19.52
C ILE A 195 -10.28 -17.66 -18.43
N GLY A 196 -10.20 -18.32 -17.28
CA GLY A 196 -10.93 -17.95 -16.06
C GLY A 196 -10.12 -16.97 -15.23
N VAL A 197 -10.70 -15.81 -14.91
CA VAL A 197 -10.06 -14.76 -14.10
C VAL A 197 -10.93 -14.43 -12.90
N PHE A 198 -10.35 -14.39 -11.69
CA PHE A 198 -11.07 -14.06 -10.45
C PHE A 198 -10.22 -13.18 -9.52
N GLY A 199 -10.88 -12.40 -8.66
CA GLY A 199 -10.22 -11.42 -7.77
C GLY A 199 -10.28 -11.83 -6.30
N LEU A 200 -9.26 -11.45 -5.52
CA LEU A 200 -9.20 -11.64 -4.06
C LEU A 200 -8.54 -10.43 -3.37
N ILE A 201 -8.90 -10.21 -2.10
CA ILE A 201 -8.15 -9.38 -1.14
C ILE A 201 -7.65 -10.25 0.01
N GLY A 202 -6.38 -10.06 0.40
CA GLY A 202 -5.72 -10.79 1.49
C GLY A 202 -6.10 -10.32 2.89
N ASN A 203 -5.66 -11.05 3.92
CA ASN A 203 -5.92 -10.69 5.31
C ASN A 203 -5.15 -9.43 5.73
N ASP A 204 -3.92 -9.27 5.22
CA ASP A 204 -3.06 -8.13 5.53
C ASP A 204 -3.63 -6.85 4.89
N ALA A 205 -3.89 -6.89 3.58
CA ALA A 205 -4.64 -5.89 2.83
C ALA A 205 -5.97 -5.50 3.49
N ALA A 206 -6.81 -6.49 3.83
CA ALA A 206 -8.09 -6.27 4.54
C ALA A 206 -7.91 -5.54 5.88
N SER A 207 -6.79 -5.76 6.59
CA SER A 207 -6.51 -5.08 7.85
C SER A 207 -6.18 -3.59 7.67
N ASN A 208 -5.71 -3.19 6.49
CA ASN A 208 -5.46 -1.80 6.10
C ASN A 208 -6.72 -1.07 5.62
N ALA A 209 -7.83 -1.79 5.38
CA ALA A 209 -9.14 -1.23 5.02
C ALA A 209 -10.21 -1.27 6.16
N PRO A 210 -9.91 -0.90 7.43
CA PRO A 210 -10.82 -1.10 8.57
C PRO A 210 -12.06 -0.19 8.58
N LYS A 211 -12.27 0.60 7.51
CA LYS A 211 -13.44 1.47 7.28
C LYS A 211 -14.22 1.12 6.01
N ALA A 212 -13.92 -0.01 5.37
CA ALA A 212 -14.57 -0.50 4.15
C ALA A 212 -16.05 -0.89 4.31
N GLU A 213 -16.51 -1.10 5.56
CA GLU A 213 -17.83 -1.65 5.96
C GLU A 213 -18.15 -3.08 5.47
N VAL A 214 -17.57 -3.54 4.36
CA VAL A 214 -17.67 -4.93 3.90
C VAL A 214 -16.86 -5.88 4.78
N GLU A 215 -17.23 -7.16 4.78
CA GLU A 215 -16.45 -8.23 5.40
C GLU A 215 -15.59 -8.91 4.32
N PHE A 216 -14.27 -8.94 4.52
CA PHE A 216 -13.36 -9.73 3.70
C PHE A 216 -13.29 -11.16 4.27
N THR A 217 -13.88 -12.10 3.54
CA THR A 217 -14.03 -13.52 3.92
C THR A 217 -12.81 -14.35 3.48
N ASP A 218 -12.68 -15.59 3.99
CA ASP A 218 -11.48 -16.42 3.75
C ASP A 218 -11.13 -16.56 2.26
N GLN A 219 -9.97 -16.02 1.88
CA GLN A 219 -9.50 -15.96 0.50
C GLN A 219 -9.25 -17.35 -0.12
N VAL A 220 -8.90 -18.35 0.71
CA VAL A 220 -8.59 -19.71 0.25
C VAL A 220 -9.88 -20.48 -0.02
N ALA A 221 -10.83 -20.44 0.91
CA ALA A 221 -12.13 -21.10 0.74
C ALA A 221 -12.88 -20.57 -0.49
N ASN A 222 -12.77 -19.27 -0.76
CA ASN A 222 -13.29 -18.67 -1.99
C ASN A 222 -12.48 -19.09 -3.23
N ALA A 223 -11.15 -19.09 -3.19
CA ALA A 223 -10.34 -19.61 -4.29
C ALA A 223 -10.67 -21.07 -4.64
N GLU A 224 -10.75 -21.98 -3.66
CA GLU A 224 -11.12 -23.39 -3.87
C GLU A 224 -12.50 -23.52 -4.55
N ARG A 225 -13.48 -22.73 -4.09
CA ARG A 225 -14.84 -22.67 -4.66
C ARG A 225 -14.84 -22.18 -6.11
N ILE A 226 -14.20 -21.04 -6.39
CA ILE A 226 -14.15 -20.46 -7.73
C ILE A 226 -13.35 -21.34 -8.70
N VAL A 227 -12.24 -21.93 -8.26
CA VAL A 227 -11.43 -22.84 -9.07
C VAL A 227 -12.22 -24.10 -9.48
N SER A 228 -13.03 -24.68 -8.59
CA SER A 228 -13.93 -25.78 -8.98
C SER A 228 -14.98 -25.33 -10.01
N ILE A 229 -15.59 -24.15 -9.86
CA ILE A 229 -16.53 -23.62 -10.87
C ILE A 229 -15.83 -23.44 -12.23
N LEU A 230 -14.63 -22.83 -12.24
CA LEU A 230 -13.84 -22.59 -13.45
C LEU A 230 -13.41 -23.90 -14.14
N LYS A 231 -13.02 -24.92 -13.38
CA LYS A 231 -12.61 -26.23 -13.92
C LYS A 231 -13.79 -27.10 -14.36
N ASP A 232 -14.76 -27.29 -13.48
CA ASP A 232 -15.75 -28.37 -13.61
C ASP A 232 -16.98 -27.93 -14.42
N GLN A 233 -17.36 -26.66 -14.31
CA GLN A 233 -18.54 -26.09 -14.96
C GLN A 233 -18.14 -25.33 -16.23
N GLU A 234 -17.27 -24.32 -16.10
CA GLU A 234 -16.82 -23.52 -17.24
C GLU A 234 -15.81 -24.24 -18.13
N LYS A 235 -14.96 -25.12 -17.57
CA LYS A 235 -13.93 -25.87 -18.29
C LYS A 235 -12.95 -24.95 -19.03
N VAL A 236 -12.40 -23.99 -18.29
CA VAL A 236 -11.37 -23.09 -18.79
C VAL A 236 -10.04 -23.84 -19.01
N ASP A 237 -9.24 -23.37 -19.96
CA ASP A 237 -7.89 -23.89 -20.23
C ASP A 237 -6.85 -23.37 -19.23
N LEU A 238 -7.07 -22.17 -18.68
CA LEU A 238 -6.13 -21.40 -17.87
C LEU A 238 -6.87 -20.70 -16.74
N ILE A 239 -6.33 -20.76 -15.52
CA ILE A 239 -6.87 -20.08 -14.33
C ILE A 239 -5.89 -19.02 -13.83
N VAL A 240 -6.35 -17.76 -13.82
CA VAL A 240 -5.61 -16.59 -13.32
C VAL A 240 -6.30 -16.01 -12.09
N CYS A 241 -5.55 -15.81 -11.01
CA CYS A 241 -5.99 -15.05 -9.85
C CYS A 241 -5.39 -13.65 -9.89
N LEU A 242 -6.24 -12.63 -9.71
CA LEU A 242 -5.86 -11.25 -9.41
C LEU A 242 -5.89 -11.12 -7.88
N SER A 243 -4.72 -11.24 -7.25
CA SER A 243 -4.62 -11.42 -5.80
C SER A 243 -4.01 -10.20 -5.17
N HIS A 244 -4.86 -9.40 -4.52
CA HIS A 244 -4.45 -8.28 -3.70
C HIS A 244 -4.12 -8.77 -2.28
N SER A 245 -3.15 -9.70 -2.21
CA SER A 245 -2.75 -10.43 -1.01
C SER A 245 -1.23 -10.37 -0.79
N GLY A 246 -0.43 -10.59 -1.85
CA GLY A 246 0.97 -10.16 -1.88
C GLY A 246 2.04 -11.22 -1.56
N THR A 247 3.29 -10.76 -1.67
CA THR A 247 4.51 -11.56 -1.41
C THR A 247 5.51 -10.82 -0.51
N TRP A 248 6.22 -11.60 0.31
CA TRP A 248 7.17 -11.16 1.33
C TRP A 248 8.44 -12.04 1.26
N GLU A 249 9.58 -11.58 1.80
CA GLU A 249 10.84 -12.34 1.81
C GLU A 249 10.68 -13.77 2.37
N LYS A 250 9.87 -13.93 3.42
CA LYS A 250 9.59 -15.22 4.04
C LYS A 250 8.35 -15.86 3.38
N ALA A 251 8.55 -16.99 2.72
CA ALA A 251 7.47 -17.78 2.12
C ALA A 251 6.42 -18.33 3.12
N SER A 252 6.67 -18.22 4.43
CA SER A 252 5.72 -18.54 5.51
C SER A 252 4.82 -17.37 5.92
N GLU A 253 5.18 -16.15 5.53
CA GLU A 253 4.40 -14.92 5.75
C GLU A 253 3.73 -14.46 4.43
N SER A 254 4.16 -15.00 3.29
CA SER A 254 3.58 -14.70 1.99
C SER A 254 2.23 -15.35 1.72
N GLU A 255 1.16 -14.56 1.75
CA GLU A 255 -0.19 -15.03 1.49
C GLU A 255 -0.35 -15.69 0.11
N ASP A 256 0.21 -15.14 -0.97
CA ASP A 256 0.10 -15.76 -2.30
C ASP A 256 0.91 -17.07 -2.44
N GLN A 257 2.04 -17.19 -1.72
CA GLN A 257 2.79 -18.45 -1.67
C GLN A 257 2.06 -19.52 -0.83
N ILE A 258 1.23 -19.09 0.12
CA ILE A 258 0.34 -19.96 0.91
C ILE A 258 -0.89 -20.36 0.07
N LEU A 259 -1.48 -19.43 -0.67
CA LEU A 259 -2.64 -19.63 -1.55
C LEU A 259 -2.30 -20.66 -2.65
N ALA A 260 -1.23 -20.44 -3.42
CA ALA A 260 -0.77 -21.37 -4.45
C ALA A 260 -0.44 -22.78 -3.90
N LYS A 261 -0.03 -22.87 -2.63
CA LYS A 261 0.23 -24.16 -1.96
C LYS A 261 -1.05 -24.89 -1.55
N LYS A 262 -2.10 -24.16 -1.14
CA LYS A 262 -3.39 -24.74 -0.73
C LYS A 262 -4.28 -25.05 -1.95
N VAL A 263 -4.25 -24.19 -2.97
CA VAL A 263 -5.08 -24.27 -4.18
C VAL A 263 -4.19 -24.46 -5.43
N PRO A 264 -3.51 -25.63 -5.55
CA PRO A 264 -2.49 -25.88 -6.58
C PRO A 264 -3.03 -25.99 -8.02
N ASP A 265 -4.35 -25.83 -8.19
CA ASP A 265 -5.04 -25.81 -9.48
C ASP A 265 -4.99 -24.45 -10.18
N ILE A 266 -4.64 -23.36 -9.47
CA ILE A 266 -4.39 -22.03 -10.07
C ILE A 266 -3.12 -22.11 -10.93
N ASP A 267 -3.13 -21.57 -12.15
CA ASP A 267 -1.96 -21.56 -13.04
C ASP A 267 -1.11 -20.30 -12.85
N VAL A 268 -1.75 -19.14 -12.70
CA VAL A 268 -1.07 -17.84 -12.53
C VAL A 268 -1.71 -17.06 -11.39
N ILE A 269 -0.88 -16.45 -10.55
CA ILE A 269 -1.29 -15.40 -9.61
C ILE A 269 -0.58 -14.11 -10.01
N ILE A 270 -1.35 -13.06 -10.26
CA ILE A 270 -0.84 -11.68 -10.29
C ILE A 270 -0.99 -11.13 -8.87
N SER A 271 0.10 -10.68 -8.28
CA SER A 271 0.23 -10.40 -6.84
C SER A 271 0.44 -8.91 -6.62
N GLY A 272 -0.51 -8.24 -5.95
CA GLY A 272 -0.44 -6.83 -5.55
C GLY A 272 -0.19 -6.65 -4.04
N HIS A 273 -0.66 -5.55 -3.47
CA HIS A 273 -0.60 -5.15 -2.04
C HIS A 273 0.82 -4.85 -1.52
N THR A 274 1.81 -5.72 -1.78
CA THR A 274 3.15 -5.60 -1.17
C THR A 274 4.16 -4.83 -2.03
N HIS A 275 3.74 -4.11 -3.08
CA HIS A 275 4.60 -3.30 -3.96
C HIS A 275 5.82 -4.07 -4.52
N THR A 276 5.77 -5.40 -4.55
CA THR A 276 6.98 -6.23 -4.69
C THR A 276 7.39 -6.34 -6.15
N LYS A 277 8.60 -5.89 -6.48
CA LYS A 277 9.19 -6.13 -7.79
C LYS A 277 9.87 -7.51 -7.82
N LEU A 278 9.18 -8.52 -8.35
CA LEU A 278 9.78 -9.85 -8.59
C LEU A 278 10.52 -9.83 -9.93
N GLU A 279 11.84 -9.86 -9.94
CA GLU A 279 12.63 -9.91 -11.20
C GLU A 279 12.44 -11.25 -11.97
N GLU A 280 12.03 -12.30 -11.26
CA GLU A 280 11.66 -13.63 -11.78
C GLU A 280 10.43 -14.16 -11.01
N PRO A 281 9.50 -14.89 -11.64
CA PRO A 281 8.25 -15.31 -11.00
C PRO A 281 8.48 -16.41 -9.95
N ILE A 282 7.79 -16.33 -8.81
CA ILE A 282 7.88 -17.36 -7.76
C ILE A 282 7.04 -18.57 -8.18
N ILE A 283 7.71 -19.68 -8.48
CA ILE A 283 7.04 -20.93 -8.87
C ILE A 283 6.65 -21.75 -7.63
N LYS A 284 5.39 -22.16 -7.52
CA LYS A 284 4.85 -23.05 -6.48
C LYS A 284 4.03 -24.19 -7.10
N GLY A 285 4.59 -25.40 -7.12
CA GLY A 285 3.95 -26.51 -7.83
C GLY A 285 3.93 -26.25 -9.33
N LYS A 286 2.74 -26.07 -9.92
CA LYS A 286 2.59 -25.55 -11.30
C LYS A 286 2.39 -24.03 -11.37
N THR A 287 1.97 -23.40 -10.26
CA THR A 287 1.52 -22.01 -10.23
C THR A 287 2.68 -21.03 -10.36
N LEU A 288 2.51 -20.00 -11.20
CA LEU A 288 3.45 -18.89 -11.37
C LEU A 288 2.92 -17.65 -10.62
N ILE A 289 3.65 -17.15 -9.63
CA ILE A 289 3.30 -15.92 -8.90
C ILE A 289 4.15 -14.76 -9.45
N CYS A 290 3.50 -13.71 -9.90
CA CYS A 290 4.08 -12.61 -10.66
C CYS A 290 3.74 -11.25 -10.02
N SER A 291 4.70 -10.34 -9.90
CA SER A 291 4.52 -9.01 -9.30
C SER A 291 5.54 -8.03 -9.90
N ALA A 292 5.08 -6.86 -10.36
CA ALA A 292 5.82 -5.90 -11.17
C ALA A 292 6.38 -4.69 -10.39
N GLY A 293 6.09 -4.60 -9.09
CA GLY A 293 6.29 -3.36 -8.33
C GLY A 293 5.17 -2.35 -8.56
N ASP A 294 5.38 -1.11 -8.11
CA ASP A 294 4.32 -0.12 -7.85
C ASP A 294 4.37 1.11 -8.76
N SER A 295 3.44 2.05 -8.52
CA SER A 295 3.50 3.43 -9.01
C SER A 295 3.64 3.55 -10.55
N CYS A 296 3.09 2.58 -11.28
CA CYS A 296 3.23 2.39 -12.73
C CYS A 296 4.67 2.23 -13.25
N LYS A 297 5.68 1.98 -12.41
CA LYS A 297 7.11 2.04 -12.79
C LYS A 297 7.56 0.93 -13.75
N TYR A 298 6.79 -0.16 -13.84
CA TYR A 298 7.05 -1.27 -14.76
C TYR A 298 5.74 -1.79 -15.35
N LEU A 299 5.81 -2.37 -16.55
CA LEU A 299 4.77 -3.26 -17.08
C LEU A 299 5.15 -4.70 -16.75
N GLY A 300 4.24 -5.49 -16.20
CA GLY A 300 4.39 -6.94 -16.10
C GLY A 300 4.18 -7.62 -17.45
N VAL A 301 5.12 -8.44 -17.91
CA VAL A 301 4.97 -9.24 -19.14
C VAL A 301 5.32 -10.71 -18.87
N LEU A 302 4.29 -11.55 -18.84
CA LEU A 302 4.39 -13.00 -18.66
C LEU A 302 4.00 -13.71 -19.96
N GLN A 303 4.87 -14.56 -20.50
CA GLN A 303 4.57 -15.42 -21.65
C GLN A 303 4.60 -16.89 -21.22
N ILE A 304 3.51 -17.60 -21.51
CA ILE A 304 3.30 -19.00 -21.12
C ILE A 304 2.82 -19.86 -22.29
N SER A 305 3.08 -21.16 -22.21
CA SER A 305 2.50 -22.17 -23.11
C SER A 305 2.19 -23.47 -22.38
N GLN A 306 1.23 -24.24 -22.87
CA GLN A 306 0.97 -25.60 -22.36
C GLN A 306 2.18 -26.51 -22.63
N LYS A 307 2.54 -27.36 -21.67
CA LYS A 307 3.65 -28.30 -21.80
C LYS A 307 3.26 -29.43 -22.77
N SER A 308 4.18 -29.84 -23.66
CA SER A 308 3.93 -30.89 -24.65
C SER A 308 3.34 -32.17 -24.04
N GLY A 309 2.06 -32.45 -24.30
CA GLY A 309 1.34 -33.61 -23.79
C GLY A 309 0.73 -33.45 -22.39
N SER A 310 0.64 -32.22 -21.85
CA SER A 310 -0.12 -31.89 -20.64
C SER A 310 -0.97 -30.63 -20.84
N SER A 311 -2.04 -30.49 -20.07
CA SER A 311 -2.77 -29.23 -19.91
C SER A 311 -2.01 -28.18 -19.09
N ASP A 312 -0.97 -28.60 -18.34
CA ASP A 312 -0.19 -27.72 -17.47
C ASP A 312 0.52 -26.62 -18.26
N TRP A 313 0.36 -25.38 -17.83
CA TRP A 313 1.12 -24.24 -18.36
C TRP A 313 2.57 -24.23 -17.86
N GLY A 314 3.47 -23.66 -18.65
CA GLY A 314 4.88 -23.47 -18.34
C GLY A 314 5.37 -22.11 -18.82
N LEU A 315 6.30 -21.53 -18.06
CA LEU A 315 6.95 -20.26 -18.38
C LEU A 315 7.74 -20.35 -19.69
N VAL A 316 7.54 -19.38 -20.57
CA VAL A 316 8.30 -19.17 -21.81
C VAL A 316 9.23 -17.98 -21.66
N ALA A 317 8.72 -16.86 -21.15
CA ALA A 317 9.49 -15.67 -20.81
C ALA A 317 8.79 -14.87 -19.71
N TYR A 318 9.57 -14.13 -18.93
CA TYR A 318 9.11 -13.13 -17.97
C TYR A 318 9.94 -11.86 -18.16
N ARG A 319 9.31 -10.69 -18.17
CA ARG A 319 9.97 -9.39 -18.32
C ARG A 319 9.23 -8.31 -17.53
N LEU A 320 9.99 -7.35 -17.02
CA LEU A 320 9.48 -6.10 -16.45
C LEU A 320 10.03 -4.88 -17.22
N PRO A 321 9.50 -4.53 -18.41
CA PRO A 321 9.86 -3.28 -19.08
C PRO A 321 9.61 -2.08 -18.17
N ALA A 322 10.66 -1.31 -17.90
CA ALA A 322 10.58 -0.08 -17.12
C ALA A 322 9.80 1.00 -17.87
N ILE A 323 8.92 1.69 -17.17
CA ILE A 323 8.14 2.82 -17.68
C ILE A 323 8.84 4.09 -17.24
N ASP A 324 9.59 4.70 -18.16
CA ASP A 324 10.35 5.93 -17.92
C ASP A 324 10.42 6.80 -19.18
N GLU A 325 11.13 7.92 -19.09
CA GLU A 325 11.36 8.92 -20.14
C GLU A 325 11.94 8.40 -21.47
N ARG A 326 12.40 7.15 -21.54
CA ARG A 326 12.82 6.50 -22.81
C ARG A 326 11.64 6.05 -23.66
N LEU A 327 10.44 5.93 -23.08
CA LEU A 327 9.21 5.63 -23.80
C LEU A 327 8.49 6.94 -24.23
N PRO A 328 7.95 7.00 -25.46
CA PRO A 328 7.05 8.09 -25.83
C PRO A 328 5.75 8.00 -25.01
N GLU A 329 5.02 9.11 -24.93
CA GLU A 329 3.68 9.16 -24.35
C GLU A 329 2.63 8.94 -25.45
N ASP A 330 1.68 8.02 -25.23
CA ASP A 330 0.50 7.89 -26.08
C ASP A 330 -0.31 9.21 -26.03
N PRO A 331 -0.51 9.91 -27.16
CA PRO A 331 -1.08 11.26 -27.15
C PRO A 331 -2.58 11.28 -26.84
N ARG A 332 -3.28 10.14 -26.96
CA ARG A 332 -4.71 10.00 -26.64
C ARG A 332 -4.88 9.80 -25.13
N ILE A 333 -4.10 8.91 -24.51
CA ILE A 333 -4.09 8.72 -23.05
C ILE A 333 -3.55 9.96 -22.35
N ALA A 334 -2.46 10.58 -22.84
CA ALA A 334 -1.96 11.86 -22.31
C ALA A 334 -3.04 12.96 -22.39
N GLY A 335 -3.83 13.01 -23.47
CA GLY A 335 -4.96 13.93 -23.60
C GLY A 335 -6.06 13.69 -22.57
N ILE A 336 -6.43 12.43 -22.32
CA ILE A 336 -7.44 12.05 -21.32
C ILE A 336 -6.96 12.35 -19.90
N VAL A 337 -5.72 11.98 -19.56
CA VAL A 337 -5.09 12.30 -18.26
C VAL A 337 -5.03 13.82 -18.06
N SER A 338 -4.72 14.59 -19.10
CA SER A 338 -4.75 16.06 -19.03
C SER A 338 -6.15 16.64 -18.73
N GLN A 339 -7.22 16.01 -19.24
CA GLN A 339 -8.60 16.42 -18.93
C GLN A 339 -8.95 16.12 -17.47
N PHE A 340 -8.56 14.97 -16.94
CA PHE A 340 -8.73 14.67 -15.51
C PHE A 340 -7.87 15.59 -14.62
N LYS A 341 -6.65 15.95 -15.05
CA LYS A 341 -5.81 16.93 -14.33
C LYS A 341 -6.51 18.30 -14.21
N GLN A 342 -7.18 18.74 -15.27
CA GLN A 342 -7.99 19.96 -15.23
C GLN A 342 -9.22 19.81 -14.30
N GLN A 343 -9.85 18.64 -14.25
CA GLN A 343 -10.95 18.39 -13.30
C GLN A 343 -10.47 18.45 -11.84
N VAL A 344 -9.29 17.90 -11.51
CA VAL A 344 -8.65 18.07 -10.19
C VAL A 344 -8.36 19.55 -9.89
N GLN A 345 -7.83 20.28 -10.87
CA GLN A 345 -7.59 21.72 -10.74
C GLN A 345 -8.89 22.47 -10.43
N ASP A 346 -9.96 22.22 -11.18
CA ASP A 346 -11.21 22.98 -11.08
C ASP A 346 -12.05 22.59 -9.86
N LYS A 347 -12.10 21.30 -9.52
CA LYS A 347 -12.94 20.74 -8.45
C LYS A 347 -12.27 20.72 -7.08
N PHE A 348 -10.94 20.58 -7.02
CA PHE A 348 -10.20 20.43 -5.77
C PHE A 348 -9.27 21.61 -5.47
N PHE A 349 -8.25 21.88 -6.28
CA PHE A 349 -7.25 22.89 -5.94
C PHE A 349 -7.76 24.34 -6.02
N ALA A 350 -8.64 24.67 -6.97
CA ALA A 350 -9.18 26.02 -7.12
C ALA A 350 -9.99 26.51 -5.89
N PRO A 351 -10.85 25.70 -5.24
CA PRO A 351 -11.43 26.00 -3.92
C PRO A 351 -10.41 26.40 -2.84
N PHE A 352 -9.21 25.80 -2.83
CA PHE A 352 -8.13 26.15 -1.91
C PHE A 352 -7.28 27.36 -2.38
N GLN A 353 -7.65 28.00 -3.50
CA GLN A 353 -6.89 29.08 -4.15
C GLN A 353 -5.47 28.65 -4.59
N LEU A 354 -5.32 27.37 -4.93
CA LEU A 354 -4.07 26.78 -5.42
C LEU A 354 -4.20 26.38 -6.90
N ASN A 355 -3.06 26.29 -7.59
CA ASN A 355 -2.97 25.56 -8.85
C ASN A 355 -2.21 24.24 -8.67
N TYR A 356 -2.57 23.19 -9.42
CA TYR A 356 -1.94 21.86 -9.37
C TYR A 356 -0.41 21.96 -9.45
N ASP A 357 0.08 22.65 -10.48
CA ASP A 357 1.50 22.86 -10.77
C ASP A 357 2.10 24.10 -10.05
N GLN A 358 1.39 24.68 -9.07
CA GLN A 358 1.88 25.85 -8.35
C GLN A 358 3.08 25.46 -7.47
N VAL A 359 4.26 25.98 -7.81
CA VAL A 359 5.44 25.91 -6.94
C VAL A 359 5.13 26.61 -5.61
N LEU A 360 5.19 25.84 -4.53
CA LEU A 360 5.00 26.31 -3.15
C LEU A 360 6.35 26.72 -2.55
N ALA A 361 7.40 25.93 -2.79
CA ALA A 361 8.76 26.18 -2.36
C ALA A 361 9.79 25.50 -3.30
N GLU A 362 11.05 25.92 -3.18
CA GLU A 362 12.22 25.20 -3.68
C GLU A 362 12.91 24.43 -2.53
N SER A 363 13.32 23.18 -2.77
CA SER A 363 14.19 22.43 -1.85
C SER A 363 15.66 22.52 -2.28
N PRO A 364 16.62 22.84 -1.38
CA PRO A 364 18.05 22.81 -1.70
C PRO A 364 18.62 21.40 -1.90
N TYR A 365 17.92 20.36 -1.43
CA TYR A 365 18.40 18.96 -1.31
C TYR A 365 17.27 17.95 -1.56
N ASN A 366 17.61 16.67 -1.70
CA ASN A 366 16.64 15.58 -1.69
C ASN A 366 16.33 15.19 -0.24
N PHE A 367 15.06 14.94 0.07
CA PHE A 367 14.67 14.26 1.29
C PHE A 367 14.81 12.74 1.12
N ARG A 368 14.77 12.00 2.23
CA ARG A 368 14.86 10.51 2.24
C ARG A 368 13.62 9.89 1.59
N LYS A 369 13.75 8.68 1.03
CA LYS A 369 12.62 7.98 0.40
C LYS A 369 11.70 7.41 1.48
N VAL A 370 10.39 7.32 1.20
CA VAL A 370 9.39 6.78 2.15
C VAL A 370 9.81 5.43 2.75
N ASN A 371 10.35 4.53 1.94
CA ASN A 371 10.84 3.24 2.42
C ASN A 371 12.06 3.34 3.38
N ASP A 372 12.89 4.37 3.25
CA ASP A 372 13.98 4.65 4.19
C ASP A 372 13.44 5.27 5.49
N ILE A 373 12.41 6.13 5.40
CA ILE A 373 11.70 6.73 6.55
C ILE A 373 11.03 5.63 7.39
N LEU A 374 10.39 4.65 6.75
CA LEU A 374 9.78 3.50 7.41
C LEU A 374 10.85 2.60 8.06
N ASN A 375 11.82 2.11 7.28
CA ASN A 375 12.72 1.04 7.72
C ASN A 375 13.93 1.50 8.56
N THR A 376 14.15 2.81 8.73
CA THR A 376 15.22 3.31 9.61
C THR A 376 14.62 3.94 10.88
N HIS A 377 14.76 3.28 12.02
CA HIS A 377 14.30 3.82 13.31
C HIS A 377 15.26 4.92 13.80
N GLN A 378 14.95 6.17 13.47
CA GLN A 378 15.75 7.37 13.78
C GLN A 378 14.90 8.65 13.58
N GLU A 379 15.51 9.83 13.70
CA GLU A 379 14.90 11.09 13.26
C GLU A 379 14.92 11.22 11.72
N ASP A 380 13.88 11.83 11.13
CA ASP A 380 13.81 12.11 9.69
C ASP A 380 13.44 13.58 9.40
N PRO A 381 14.17 14.30 8.52
CA PRO A 381 13.91 15.71 8.26
C PRO A 381 12.58 16.00 7.55
N LEU A 382 12.04 15.08 6.73
CA LEU A 382 10.75 15.28 6.07
C LEU A 382 9.62 15.21 7.10
N ALA A 383 9.70 14.27 8.03
CA ALA A 383 8.69 14.12 9.06
C ALA A 383 8.76 15.23 10.14
N ASN A 384 9.95 15.78 10.40
CA ASN A 384 10.09 17.04 11.13
C ASN A 384 9.35 18.19 10.43
N LEU A 385 9.56 18.37 9.12
CA LEU A 385 8.89 19.40 8.32
C LEU A 385 7.35 19.28 8.37
N ILE A 386 6.81 18.06 8.31
CA ILE A 386 5.37 17.80 8.39
C ILE A 386 4.83 18.10 9.80
N SER A 387 5.51 17.66 10.87
CA SER A 387 5.06 17.91 12.24
C SER A 387 5.10 19.40 12.62
N ASP A 388 6.10 20.14 12.13
CA ASP A 388 6.17 21.61 12.27
C ASP A 388 5.09 22.32 11.44
N ALA A 389 4.76 21.79 10.26
CA ALA A 389 3.66 22.30 9.45
C ALA A 389 2.30 22.22 10.17
N TYR A 390 2.07 21.18 10.97
CA TYR A 390 0.83 21.04 11.74
C TYR A 390 0.73 22.15 12.79
N VAL A 391 1.81 22.43 13.54
CA VAL A 391 1.89 23.56 14.48
C VAL A 391 1.66 24.90 13.79
N TYR A 392 2.30 25.11 12.63
CA TYR A 392 2.13 26.34 11.83
C TYR A 392 0.68 26.53 11.34
N ALA A 393 0.04 25.46 10.86
CA ALA A 393 -1.31 25.52 10.31
C ALA A 393 -2.37 25.78 11.38
N VAL A 394 -2.29 25.13 12.55
CA VAL A 394 -3.17 25.42 13.69
C VAL A 394 -3.01 26.88 14.13
N LYS A 395 -1.77 27.37 14.22
CA LYS A 395 -1.48 28.77 14.54
C LYS A 395 -2.07 29.77 13.54
N LYS A 396 -2.10 29.41 12.26
CA LYS A 396 -2.70 30.22 11.19
C LYS A 396 -4.24 30.18 11.24
N ALA A 397 -4.81 29.01 11.50
CA ALA A 397 -6.25 28.74 11.56
C ALA A 397 -6.95 29.34 12.79
N GLU A 398 -6.24 29.49 13.92
CA GLU A 398 -6.77 30.11 15.15
C GLU A 398 -6.47 31.61 15.25
N GLY A 399 -5.45 32.10 14.54
CA GLY A 399 -5.13 33.52 14.43
C GLY A 399 -4.92 34.20 15.79
N SER A 400 -5.78 35.16 16.14
CA SER A 400 -5.74 35.85 17.44
C SER A 400 -6.27 35.02 18.61
N GLY A 401 -6.92 33.89 18.36
CA GLY A 401 -7.38 32.94 19.37
C GLY A 401 -6.38 31.81 19.66
N TYR A 402 -5.20 31.82 19.02
CA TYR A 402 -4.26 30.70 19.08
C TYR A 402 -3.80 30.34 20.50
N VAL A 403 -4.08 29.10 20.90
CA VAL A 403 -3.51 28.47 22.09
C VAL A 403 -2.27 27.67 21.66
N PRO A 404 -1.08 27.90 22.24
CA PRO A 404 0.13 27.17 21.89
C PRO A 404 -0.07 25.64 21.85
N VAL A 405 0.32 25.03 20.73
CA VAL A 405 0.50 23.58 20.63
C VAL A 405 1.82 23.23 21.32
N ASP A 406 1.79 22.32 22.30
CA ASP A 406 2.99 21.84 22.99
C ASP A 406 3.70 20.74 22.19
N VAL A 407 2.93 19.85 21.53
CA VAL A 407 3.46 18.73 20.73
C VAL A 407 2.65 18.54 19.45
N ALA A 408 3.30 18.25 18.33
CA ALA A 408 2.64 17.69 17.14
C ALA A 408 3.20 16.31 16.79
N VAL A 409 2.37 15.41 16.26
CA VAL A 409 2.71 13.99 16.05
C VAL A 409 2.36 13.52 14.63
N VAL A 410 3.33 12.92 13.95
CA VAL A 410 3.21 12.36 12.58
C VAL A 410 3.74 10.91 12.59
N PRO A 411 2.92 9.89 12.31
CA PRO A 411 3.40 8.52 12.11
C PRO A 411 3.97 8.32 10.70
N ALA A 412 4.95 7.43 10.56
CA ALA A 412 5.61 7.14 9.29
C ALA A 412 4.62 6.61 8.23
N GLY A 413 3.64 5.80 8.64
CA GLY A 413 2.62 5.25 7.75
C GLY A 413 1.71 6.27 7.04
N THR A 414 1.63 7.52 7.54
CA THR A 414 0.88 8.60 6.88
C THR A 414 1.71 9.40 5.86
N ILE A 415 3.02 9.16 5.77
CA ILE A 415 3.91 9.83 4.81
C ILE A 415 3.94 9.00 3.51
N ARG A 416 3.27 9.47 2.46
CA ARG A 416 3.06 8.71 1.21
C ARG A 416 3.91 9.15 0.02
N GLY A 417 4.76 10.17 0.21
CA GLY A 417 5.67 10.67 -0.81
C GLY A 417 6.94 11.27 -0.22
N THR A 418 7.81 11.81 -1.08
CA THR A 418 9.00 12.56 -0.66
C THR A 418 9.28 13.74 -1.60
N PHE A 419 10.08 14.69 -1.15
CA PHE A 419 10.49 15.85 -1.95
C PHE A 419 11.92 15.70 -2.47
N PHE A 420 12.11 15.98 -3.75
CA PHE A 420 13.42 16.06 -4.40
C PHE A 420 13.87 17.52 -4.48
N LYS A 421 15.18 17.72 -4.71
CA LYS A 421 15.79 19.03 -4.94
C LYS A 421 15.10 19.78 -6.08
N GLY A 422 14.92 21.10 -5.89
CA GLY A 422 14.22 21.98 -6.82
C GLY A 422 12.76 22.21 -6.41
N ALA A 423 11.92 22.57 -7.39
CA ALA A 423 10.53 22.95 -7.19
C ALA A 423 9.65 21.83 -6.58
N ILE A 424 8.94 22.19 -5.51
CA ILE A 424 7.86 21.44 -4.87
C ILE A 424 6.53 22.13 -5.18
N THR A 425 5.58 21.40 -5.75
CA THR A 425 4.26 21.90 -6.16
C THR A 425 3.16 21.62 -5.13
N ALA A 426 1.96 22.17 -5.35
CA ALA A 426 0.76 21.80 -4.59
C ALA A 426 0.41 20.32 -4.75
N ALA A 427 0.65 19.74 -5.93
CA ALA A 427 0.50 18.30 -6.16
C ALA A 427 1.54 17.46 -5.39
N ASP A 428 2.83 17.86 -5.38
CA ASP A 428 3.85 17.18 -4.57
C ASP A 428 3.46 17.21 -3.07
N ALA A 429 3.03 18.36 -2.55
CA ALA A 429 2.61 18.52 -1.16
C ALA A 429 1.34 17.73 -0.80
N PHE A 430 0.43 17.55 -1.77
CA PHE A 430 -0.72 16.64 -1.61
C PHE A 430 -0.26 15.18 -1.52
N SER A 431 0.57 14.70 -2.46
CA SER A 431 1.05 13.32 -2.47
C SER A 431 1.87 12.91 -1.24
N VAL A 432 2.55 13.84 -0.57
CA VAL A 432 3.26 13.53 0.70
C VAL A 432 2.31 13.19 1.85
N SER A 433 1.12 13.81 1.89
CA SER A 433 0.14 13.67 2.98
C SER A 433 -1.28 13.42 2.44
N SER A 434 -1.39 12.48 1.50
CA SER A 434 -2.57 12.26 0.66
C SER A 434 -3.69 11.45 1.32
N LEU A 435 -3.44 10.75 2.43
CA LEU A 435 -4.40 9.79 2.98
C LEU A 435 -5.68 10.43 3.52
N GLY A 436 -6.78 9.69 3.38
CA GLY A 436 -7.99 9.89 4.18
C GLY A 436 -8.94 11.00 3.71
N ILE A 437 -9.97 11.21 4.52
CA ILE A 437 -11.10 12.10 4.24
C ILE A 437 -11.76 12.54 5.56
N GLY A 438 -12.27 13.77 5.60
CA GLY A 438 -13.00 14.32 6.75
C GLY A 438 -14.53 14.16 6.67
N PRO A 439 -15.27 14.51 7.75
CA PRO A 439 -16.73 14.64 7.74
C PRO A 439 -17.26 15.57 6.64
N ASP A 440 -16.51 16.61 6.27
CA ASP A 440 -16.78 17.47 5.11
C ASP A 440 -16.75 16.77 3.73
N ASN A 441 -16.33 15.50 3.68
CA ASN A 441 -16.10 14.72 2.46
C ASN A 441 -15.02 15.31 1.52
N ILE A 442 -14.12 16.15 2.03
CA ILE A 442 -12.97 16.70 1.30
C ILE A 442 -11.72 15.85 1.57
N PRO A 443 -11.01 15.39 0.51
CA PRO A 443 -9.77 14.62 0.59
C PRO A 443 -8.66 15.20 1.49
N GLY A 444 -7.94 14.27 2.11
CA GLY A 444 -7.00 14.53 3.19
C GLY A 444 -7.67 14.34 4.55
N TYR A 445 -7.01 13.64 5.47
CA TYR A 445 -7.38 13.66 6.88
C TYR A 445 -7.30 15.10 7.43
N PRO A 446 -8.26 15.49 8.29
CA PRO A 446 -8.17 16.74 9.03
C PRO A 446 -7.26 16.61 10.26
N LEU A 447 -6.63 17.70 10.65
CA LEU A 447 -5.94 17.83 11.92
C LEU A 447 -6.94 17.85 13.08
N VAL A 448 -6.61 17.19 14.17
CA VAL A 448 -7.35 17.25 15.44
C VAL A 448 -6.47 17.82 16.56
N SER A 449 -7.10 18.48 17.52
CA SER A 449 -6.46 19.03 18.72
C SER A 449 -6.97 18.29 19.95
N VAL A 450 -6.09 17.54 20.60
CA VAL A 450 -6.38 16.80 21.85
C VAL A 450 -5.37 17.17 22.93
N TYR A 451 -5.58 16.69 24.15
CA TYR A 451 -4.66 16.89 25.27
C TYR A 451 -4.17 15.54 25.81
N LEU A 452 -2.90 15.48 26.19
CA LEU A 452 -2.27 14.35 26.86
C LEU A 452 -1.59 14.85 28.14
N THR A 453 -1.54 14.00 29.17
CA THR A 453 -0.71 14.25 30.35
C THR A 453 0.78 14.08 30.03
N GLY A 454 1.69 14.68 30.79
CA GLY A 454 3.12 14.47 30.58
C GLY A 454 3.57 13.00 30.72
N GLN A 455 2.90 12.21 31.56
CA GLN A 455 3.12 10.77 31.63
C GLN A 455 2.71 10.07 30.32
N GLU A 456 1.67 10.52 29.64
CA GLU A 456 1.24 9.99 28.34
C GLU A 456 2.14 10.46 27.18
N LEU A 457 2.72 11.67 27.25
CA LEU A 457 3.79 12.10 26.33
C LEU A 457 5.05 11.23 26.47
N LYS A 458 5.44 10.88 27.70
CA LYS A 458 6.54 9.92 27.94
C LYS A 458 6.19 8.52 27.43
N THR A 459 4.93 8.09 27.55
CA THR A 459 4.43 6.85 26.94
C THR A 459 4.47 6.92 25.40
N LEU A 460 4.18 8.06 24.79
CA LEU A 460 4.24 8.27 23.33
C LEU A 460 5.67 8.06 22.79
N CYS A 461 6.68 8.62 23.45
CA CYS A 461 8.09 8.36 23.13
C CYS A 461 8.45 6.87 23.28
N GLU A 462 7.88 6.19 24.27
CA GLU A 462 8.12 4.75 24.50
C GLU A 462 7.36 3.85 23.51
N VAL A 463 6.21 4.30 22.97
CA VAL A 463 5.55 3.65 21.83
C VAL A 463 6.50 3.62 20.63
N ASP A 464 7.08 4.76 20.25
CA ASP A 464 8.07 4.80 19.16
C ASP A 464 9.30 3.92 19.48
N ALA A 465 9.94 4.16 20.62
CA ALA A 465 11.17 3.45 20.98
C ALA A 465 11.00 1.91 20.98
N SER A 466 9.83 1.42 21.39
CA SER A 466 9.56 -0.01 21.57
C SER A 466 8.75 -0.70 20.48
N ILE A 467 7.78 -0.05 19.83
CA ILE A 467 6.90 -0.67 18.84
C ILE A 467 7.44 -0.56 17.41
N SER A 468 8.06 0.56 17.04
CA SER A 468 8.50 0.81 15.66
C SER A 468 9.45 -0.24 15.07
N PRO A 469 10.37 -0.87 15.84
CA PRO A 469 11.16 -2.03 15.37
C PRO A 469 10.36 -3.30 15.03
N MET A 470 9.04 -3.31 15.24
CA MET A 470 8.12 -4.42 14.96
C MET A 470 6.97 -4.01 14.01
N MET A 471 6.81 -2.71 13.73
CA MET A 471 5.74 -2.12 12.91
C MET A 471 6.23 -0.75 12.42
N ALA A 472 6.85 -0.71 11.24
CA ALA A 472 7.61 0.44 10.73
C ALA A 472 6.74 1.69 10.56
N GLU A 473 5.47 1.48 10.21
CA GLU A 473 4.42 2.45 10.00
C GLU A 473 4.10 3.24 11.28
N ALA A 474 4.37 2.62 12.44
CA ALA A 474 4.15 3.20 13.77
C ALA A 474 5.36 3.99 14.31
N GLN A 475 6.42 4.19 13.51
CA GLN A 475 7.46 5.17 13.84
C GLN A 475 6.84 6.57 13.93
N LEU A 476 7.03 7.24 15.07
CA LEU A 476 6.50 8.58 15.35
C LEU A 476 7.60 9.62 15.19
N PHE A 477 7.23 10.71 14.52
CA PHE A 477 8.03 11.92 14.40
C PHE A 477 7.26 13.08 15.02
N MET A 478 7.96 13.98 15.71
CA MET A 478 7.30 14.93 16.60
C MET A 478 7.92 16.32 16.51
N SER A 479 7.08 17.33 16.76
CA SER A 479 7.47 18.71 17.05
C SER A 479 7.22 18.99 18.53
N GLY A 480 8.06 19.82 19.16
CA GLY A 480 7.88 20.28 20.53
C GLY A 480 8.36 19.34 21.65
N ILE A 481 8.86 18.13 21.30
CA ILE A 481 9.43 17.16 22.26
C ILE A 481 10.72 16.56 21.70
N ASP A 482 11.78 16.61 22.49
CA ASP A 482 13.06 15.95 22.23
C ASP A 482 13.16 14.71 23.12
N PHE A 483 13.62 13.57 22.58
CA PHE A 483 13.85 12.37 23.39
C PHE A 483 15.06 11.55 22.95
N THR A 484 15.67 10.89 23.93
CA THR A 484 16.73 9.90 23.71
C THR A 484 16.21 8.52 24.11
N TYR A 485 16.48 7.51 23.29
CA TYR A 485 16.20 6.10 23.62
C TYR A 485 17.38 5.21 23.26
N ASN A 486 17.49 4.09 23.97
CA ASN A 486 18.49 3.07 23.69
C ASN A 486 17.80 1.77 23.24
N PRO A 487 17.99 1.31 21.99
CA PRO A 487 17.26 0.16 21.45
C PRO A 487 17.61 -1.17 22.13
N ASN A 488 18.72 -1.23 22.87
CA ASN A 488 19.21 -2.41 23.59
C ASN A 488 18.64 -2.53 25.03
N ARG A 489 17.88 -1.53 25.50
CA ARG A 489 17.13 -1.61 26.76
C ARG A 489 15.88 -2.47 26.62
N MET A 490 15.30 -2.86 27.76
CA MET A 490 14.08 -3.66 27.81
C MET A 490 12.92 -2.96 27.09
N ILE A 491 12.12 -3.73 26.34
CA ILE A 491 10.89 -3.24 25.70
C ILE A 491 9.96 -2.60 26.75
N PHE A 492 9.33 -1.50 26.36
CA PHE A 492 8.56 -0.58 27.21
C PHE A 492 9.38 0.15 28.29
N ASN A 493 10.70 0.22 28.13
CA ASN A 493 11.63 0.98 28.97
C ASN A 493 12.92 1.31 28.19
N LYS A 494 12.79 1.74 26.95
CA LYS A 494 13.91 2.13 26.09
C LYS A 494 14.24 3.62 26.19
N VAL A 495 13.24 4.49 26.35
CA VAL A 495 13.44 5.94 26.51
C VAL A 495 14.26 6.22 27.76
N THR A 496 15.41 6.87 27.59
CA THR A 496 16.34 7.25 28.66
C THR A 496 16.12 8.67 29.14
N ASP A 497 15.64 9.55 28.25
CA ASP A 497 15.39 10.96 28.50
C ASP A 497 14.29 11.49 27.55
N ALA A 498 13.46 12.44 28.01
CA ALA A 498 12.39 13.06 27.21
C ALA A 498 11.97 14.42 27.81
N VAL A 499 12.09 15.49 27.02
CA VAL A 499 11.90 16.89 27.43
C VAL A 499 11.15 17.69 26.37
N LEU A 500 10.48 18.77 26.74
CA LEU A 500 9.81 19.65 25.76
C LEU A 500 10.79 20.69 25.22
N GLN A 501 10.79 20.87 23.90
CA GLN A 501 11.51 21.93 23.21
C GLN A 501 10.52 23.02 22.81
N LYS A 502 10.67 24.23 23.36
CA LYS A 502 9.81 25.38 22.98
C LYS A 502 10.30 26.02 21.67
N PRO A 503 9.43 26.75 20.93
CA PRO A 503 9.80 27.36 19.65
C PRO A 503 10.98 28.35 19.70
N GLU A 504 11.32 28.90 20.87
CA GLU A 504 12.50 29.72 21.09
C GLU A 504 13.78 28.92 21.44
N GLY A 505 13.74 27.59 21.38
CA GLY A 505 14.86 26.69 21.69
C GLY A 505 15.11 26.46 23.19
N SER A 506 14.14 26.82 24.06
CA SER A 506 14.22 26.55 25.49
C SER A 506 13.73 25.13 25.81
N ILE A 507 14.33 24.48 26.81
CA ILE A 507 14.00 23.11 27.22
C ILE A 507 13.21 23.14 28.54
N GLU A 508 12.05 22.47 28.60
CA GLU A 508 11.20 22.31 29.79
C GLU A 508 11.09 20.82 30.17
N GLU A 509 11.29 20.51 31.45
CA GLU A 509 11.02 19.17 32.02
C GLU A 509 9.53 18.82 31.93
N ILE A 510 9.22 17.58 31.51
CA ILE A 510 7.83 17.13 31.40
C ILE A 510 7.26 16.80 32.78
N ASP A 511 6.39 17.66 33.32
CA ASP A 511 5.53 17.36 34.46
C ASP A 511 4.52 16.25 34.10
N ASP A 512 4.57 15.12 34.81
CA ASP A 512 3.76 13.94 34.53
C ASP A 512 2.24 14.15 34.62
N THR A 513 1.80 15.19 35.33
CA THR A 513 0.39 15.46 35.69
C THR A 513 -0.23 16.62 34.91
N LYS A 514 0.58 17.55 34.42
CA LYS A 514 0.16 18.65 33.53
C LYS A 514 -0.42 18.09 32.23
N LEU A 515 -1.51 18.70 31.76
CA LEU A 515 -2.03 18.49 30.40
C LEU A 515 -1.27 19.39 29.41
N TYR A 516 -0.96 18.84 28.26
CA TYR A 516 -0.25 19.49 27.16
C TYR A 516 -1.08 19.39 25.89
N ARG A 517 -1.07 20.44 25.06
CA ARG A 517 -1.85 20.48 23.82
C ARG A 517 -1.13 19.70 22.71
N VAL A 518 -1.78 18.66 22.18
CA VAL A 518 -1.25 17.74 21.17
C VAL A 518 -2.06 17.81 19.88
N VAL A 519 -1.36 17.99 18.75
CA VAL A 519 -1.96 18.02 17.41
C VAL A 519 -1.49 16.83 16.58
N ALA A 520 -2.42 16.16 15.91
CA ALA A 520 -2.12 15.06 15.01
C ALA A 520 -3.19 14.95 13.91
N GLY A 521 -2.96 14.08 12.93
CA GLY A 521 -4.00 13.64 12.01
C GLY A 521 -5.17 12.94 12.73
N LEU A 522 -6.39 13.06 12.20
CA LEU A 522 -7.59 12.41 12.74
C LEU A 522 -7.40 10.90 12.92
N TYR A 523 -6.84 10.21 11.92
CA TYR A 523 -6.50 8.79 12.00
C TYR A 523 -5.43 8.53 13.06
N SER A 524 -4.35 9.29 13.06
CA SER A 524 -3.22 9.16 13.99
C SER A 524 -3.68 9.30 15.45
N ALA A 525 -4.52 10.28 15.76
CA ALA A 525 -5.08 10.48 17.10
C ALA A 525 -6.03 9.34 17.52
N GLN A 526 -6.83 8.80 16.60
CA GLN A 526 -7.62 7.59 16.86
C GLN A 526 -6.70 6.39 17.17
N MET A 527 -5.60 6.22 16.43
CA MET A 527 -4.62 5.14 16.67
C MET A 527 -3.89 5.28 18.01
N LEU A 528 -3.67 6.50 18.52
CA LEU A 528 -3.13 6.68 19.88
C LEU A 528 -4.05 6.11 20.96
N SER A 529 -5.38 6.20 20.80
CA SER A 529 -6.32 5.72 21.82
C SER A 529 -6.33 4.18 21.98
N ILE A 530 -6.03 3.42 20.92
CA ILE A 530 -6.00 1.95 20.95
C ILE A 530 -4.66 1.36 21.42
N VAL A 531 -3.67 2.20 21.77
CA VAL A 531 -2.37 1.75 22.34
C VAL A 531 -2.57 0.94 23.63
N GLY A 532 -3.59 1.26 24.42
CA GLY A 532 -3.97 0.48 25.60
C GLY A 532 -4.33 -0.97 25.24
N ASP A 533 -5.30 -1.15 24.36
CA ASP A 533 -5.79 -2.48 23.96
C ASP A 533 -4.72 -3.28 23.22
N LYS A 534 -4.01 -2.66 22.27
CA LYS A 534 -2.93 -3.29 21.49
C LYS A 534 -1.74 -3.73 22.34
N SER A 535 -1.51 -3.09 23.50
CA SER A 535 -0.45 -3.45 24.45
C SER A 535 -0.94 -4.31 25.62
N TYR A 536 -2.19 -4.78 25.60
CA TYR A 536 -2.85 -5.50 26.72
C TYR A 536 -2.80 -4.72 28.06
N GLY A 537 -2.84 -3.38 27.98
CA GLY A 537 -2.78 -2.47 29.12
C GLY A 537 -1.38 -2.26 29.72
N LEU A 538 -0.30 -2.68 29.03
CA LEU A 538 1.07 -2.39 29.44
C LEU A 538 1.45 -0.92 29.22
N LEU A 539 1.01 -0.34 28.10
CA LEU A 539 1.06 1.08 27.81
C LEU A 539 -0.35 1.67 27.92
N SER A 540 -0.47 2.98 28.07
CA SER A 540 -1.76 3.68 27.99
C SER A 540 -1.55 5.13 27.55
N ILE A 541 -2.33 5.53 26.54
CA ILE A 541 -2.43 6.89 26.02
C ILE A 541 -3.92 7.13 25.81
N VAL A 542 -4.52 8.07 26.55
CA VAL A 542 -5.94 8.40 26.44
C VAL A 542 -6.05 9.87 26.02
N PRO A 543 -6.30 10.18 24.73
CA PRO A 543 -6.58 11.55 24.30
C PRO A 543 -7.71 12.20 25.11
N LYS A 544 -7.56 13.48 25.48
CA LYS A 544 -8.49 14.25 26.33
C LYS A 544 -8.89 15.59 25.70
N THR A 545 -9.98 16.17 26.21
CA THR A 545 -10.29 17.60 26.06
C THR A 545 -9.38 18.46 26.96
N GLU A 546 -9.46 19.78 26.85
CA GLU A 546 -8.70 20.72 27.69
C GLU A 546 -9.02 20.56 29.19
N GLU A 547 -10.26 20.19 29.52
CA GLU A 547 -10.72 19.90 30.88
C GLU A 547 -10.29 18.50 31.38
N GLY A 548 -9.52 17.74 30.58
CA GLY A 548 -9.03 16.40 30.93
C GLY A 548 -10.04 15.27 30.74
N ILE A 549 -11.17 15.51 30.08
CA ILE A 549 -12.20 14.50 29.82
C ILE A 549 -11.75 13.61 28.64
N PRO A 550 -11.75 12.26 28.75
CA PRO A 550 -11.39 11.38 27.64
C PRO A 550 -12.21 11.62 26.36
N VAL A 551 -11.53 11.72 25.22
CA VAL A 551 -12.14 11.89 23.90
C VAL A 551 -12.64 10.55 23.38
N THR A 552 -13.94 10.48 23.10
CA THR A 552 -14.58 9.36 22.38
C THR A 552 -15.00 9.75 20.96
N ASP A 553 -15.32 11.02 20.74
CA ASP A 553 -15.59 11.62 19.43
C ASP A 553 -14.40 12.50 19.02
N PHE A 554 -13.58 11.96 18.11
CA PHE A 554 -12.44 12.66 17.52
C PHE A 554 -12.84 13.60 16.37
N GLU A 555 -13.98 13.38 15.71
CA GLU A 555 -14.46 14.28 14.65
C GLU A 555 -14.94 15.62 15.27
N ALA A 556 -15.43 15.61 16.51
CA ALA A 556 -15.65 16.81 17.31
C ALA A 556 -14.37 17.56 17.74
N GLN A 557 -13.18 16.96 17.63
CA GLN A 557 -11.88 17.60 17.97
C GLN A 557 -11.14 18.17 16.73
N ILE A 558 -11.77 18.18 15.55
CA ILE A 558 -11.18 18.69 14.31
C ILE A 558 -10.89 20.19 14.41
N VAL A 559 -9.65 20.57 14.08
CA VAL A 559 -9.22 21.97 13.97
C VAL A 559 -9.86 22.62 12.76
N LYS A 560 -10.38 23.84 12.95
CA LYS A 560 -11.05 24.63 11.91
C LYS A 560 -10.36 25.97 11.70
N ASP A 561 -10.45 26.49 10.48
CA ASP A 561 -9.98 27.84 10.10
C ASP A 561 -10.89 28.94 10.68
N THR A 562 -10.91 29.05 12.01
CA THR A 562 -11.71 30.05 12.76
C THR A 562 -11.28 31.49 12.48
N ALA A 563 -10.06 31.71 11.99
CA ALA A 563 -9.57 32.99 11.50
C ALA A 563 -10.02 33.33 10.07
N GLY A 564 -10.54 32.37 9.31
CA GLY A 564 -10.93 32.50 7.91
C GLY A 564 -12.30 31.89 7.60
N ASN A 565 -12.32 30.74 6.93
CA ASN A 565 -13.56 30.16 6.34
C ASN A 565 -14.28 29.11 7.21
N ASN A 566 -13.73 28.76 8.38
CA ASN A 566 -14.24 27.73 9.31
C ASN A 566 -14.35 26.31 8.71
N ALA A 567 -13.61 26.02 7.62
CA ALA A 567 -13.43 24.66 7.10
C ALA A 567 -12.44 23.86 7.96
N GLU A 568 -12.40 22.55 7.76
CA GLU A 568 -11.42 21.65 8.39
C GLU A 568 -10.01 21.92 7.87
N VAL A 569 -9.01 21.97 8.76
CA VAL A 569 -7.59 22.10 8.36
C VAL A 569 -7.04 20.72 7.99
N LYS A 570 -6.68 20.50 6.72
CA LYS A 570 -6.19 19.19 6.24
C LYS A 570 -4.67 19.01 6.42
N GLU A 571 -4.20 17.77 6.55
CA GLU A 571 -2.76 17.44 6.73
C GLU A 571 -1.89 17.97 5.57
N TRP A 572 -2.24 17.65 4.31
CA TRP A 572 -1.53 18.19 3.14
C TRP A 572 -1.64 19.72 3.03
N GLN A 573 -2.77 20.29 3.45
CA GLN A 573 -3.00 21.73 3.41
C GLN A 573 -2.09 22.43 4.42
N ALA A 574 -1.88 21.85 5.59
CA ALA A 574 -0.92 22.32 6.58
C ALA A 574 0.51 22.33 6.01
N LEU A 575 0.94 21.24 5.38
CA LEU A 575 2.23 21.14 4.69
C LEU A 575 2.36 22.20 3.59
N ALA A 576 1.35 22.35 2.73
CA ALA A 576 1.33 23.34 1.65
C ALA A 576 1.41 24.79 2.18
N LEU A 577 0.67 25.10 3.24
CA LEU A 577 0.68 26.42 3.90
C LEU A 577 2.04 26.71 4.56
N TYR A 578 2.73 25.70 5.08
CA TYR A 578 4.05 25.85 5.70
C TYR A 578 5.16 26.02 4.65
N LEU A 579 5.13 25.24 3.57
CA LEU A 579 6.03 25.41 2.41
C LEU A 579 5.97 26.84 1.85
N GLN A 580 4.76 27.40 1.70
CA GLN A 580 4.57 28.80 1.28
C GLN A 580 5.09 29.85 2.29
N SER A 581 5.33 29.47 3.55
CA SER A 581 5.68 30.40 4.63
C SER A 581 7.18 30.71 4.74
N PHE A 582 8.04 29.90 4.11
CA PHE A 582 9.49 30.06 4.18
C PHE A 582 10.00 31.38 3.59
N ALA A 583 11.19 31.77 4.05
CA ALA A 583 11.92 32.90 3.49
C ALA A 583 12.15 32.72 1.98
N LYS A 584 12.08 33.83 1.23
CA LYS A 584 12.10 33.80 -0.23
C LYS A 584 13.50 34.04 -0.79
N VAL A 585 14.05 33.07 -1.52
CA VAL A 585 15.27 33.22 -2.33
C VAL A 585 14.86 33.39 -3.79
N GLY A 586 15.35 34.43 -4.46
CA GLY A 586 14.96 34.73 -5.85
C GLY A 586 13.48 35.10 -6.06
N GLY A 587 12.66 35.16 -5.00
CA GLY A 587 11.22 35.45 -5.05
C GLY A 587 10.30 34.24 -4.77
N VAL A 588 10.86 33.03 -4.77
CA VAL A 588 10.18 31.76 -4.42
C VAL A 588 10.54 31.40 -2.97
N PRO A 589 9.61 30.88 -2.14
CA PRO A 589 9.96 30.32 -0.83
C PRO A 589 11.02 29.22 -0.98
N THR A 590 11.92 29.10 -0.01
CA THR A 590 12.97 28.08 -0.03
C THR A 590 13.06 27.41 1.33
N ILE A 591 12.98 26.08 1.37
CA ILE A 591 13.03 25.33 2.63
C ILE A 591 14.36 25.61 3.34
N SER A 592 14.32 25.81 4.65
CA SER A 592 15.52 26.09 5.45
C SER A 592 16.54 24.95 5.36
N ASP A 593 17.83 25.29 5.47
CA ASP A 593 18.92 24.31 5.53
C ASP A 593 18.81 23.38 6.75
N ASP A 594 18.06 23.78 7.78
CA ASP A 594 17.76 22.98 8.98
C ASP A 594 17.11 21.64 8.63
N TYR A 595 16.14 21.62 7.71
CA TYR A 595 15.50 20.38 7.23
C TYR A 595 16.37 19.58 6.23
N GLY A 596 17.61 20.02 6.00
CA GLY A 596 18.65 19.23 5.32
C GLY A 596 19.39 18.28 6.27
N MET A 597 19.10 18.31 7.57
CA MET A 597 19.73 17.47 8.58
C MET A 597 18.75 17.05 9.70
N ILE A 598 19.22 16.16 10.59
CA ILE A 598 18.52 15.84 11.84
C ILE A 598 18.68 16.99 12.83
N LEU A 599 17.61 17.33 13.55
CA LEU A 599 17.55 18.47 14.47
C LEU A 599 17.90 18.08 15.92
N GLY A 600 17.89 16.77 16.25
CA GLY A 600 18.16 16.24 17.58
C GLY A 600 16.91 15.84 18.36
N ARG A 601 15.72 15.88 17.74
CA ARG A 601 14.44 15.53 18.38
C ARG A 601 14.32 14.04 18.72
N LYS A 602 14.99 13.15 17.97
CA LYS A 602 15.04 11.71 18.26
C LYS A 602 16.48 11.18 18.22
N VAL A 603 17.06 10.98 19.41
CA VAL A 603 18.45 10.52 19.57
C VAL A 603 18.51 9.02 19.90
N VAL A 604 19.31 8.27 19.13
CA VAL A 604 19.48 6.81 19.28
C VAL A 604 20.79 6.49 20.02
N ASP A 605 20.72 6.27 21.34
CA ASP A 605 21.86 5.80 22.14
C ASP A 605 22.14 4.31 21.88
N ASN A 606 23.18 4.02 21.11
CA ASN A 606 23.64 2.65 20.87
C ASN A 606 24.62 2.12 21.95
N GLY A 607 24.61 2.71 23.15
CA GLY A 607 25.42 2.27 24.29
C GLY A 607 25.05 0.87 24.79
N HIS A 608 26.06 0.04 25.03
CA HIS A 608 25.90 -1.36 25.48
C HIS A 608 26.31 -1.58 26.96
N HIS A 609 26.54 -0.53 27.73
CA HIS A 609 27.10 -0.66 29.08
C HIS A 609 26.06 -1.23 30.08
N PRO A 610 26.34 -2.35 30.79
CA PRO A 610 25.32 -3.03 31.59
C PRO A 610 24.62 -2.17 32.65
N ILE A 611 25.28 -1.13 33.18
CA ILE A 611 24.67 -0.23 34.15
C ILE A 611 23.67 0.73 33.49
N SER A 612 23.91 1.25 32.28
CA SER A 612 22.94 2.13 31.60
C SER A 612 21.75 1.34 31.06
N LEU A 613 21.97 0.11 30.60
CA LEU A 613 20.89 -0.79 30.14
C LEU A 613 19.89 -1.14 31.25
N LEU A 614 20.34 -1.17 32.51
CA LEU A 614 19.53 -1.49 33.70
C LEU A 614 19.15 -0.25 34.53
N ALA A 615 19.55 0.96 34.11
CA ALA A 615 19.27 2.21 34.82
C ALA A 615 17.79 2.61 34.71
N ASN A 616 17.30 3.29 35.75
CA ASN A 616 15.96 3.87 35.86
C ASN A 616 14.83 2.94 35.33
N PRO A 617 14.66 1.73 35.89
CA PRO A 617 13.65 0.79 35.45
C PRO A 617 12.25 1.22 35.92
N ASN A 618 11.31 1.33 34.99
CA ASN A 618 9.91 1.62 35.26
C ASN A 618 9.16 0.43 35.87
N LYS A 619 7.87 0.61 36.16
CA LYS A 619 7.01 -0.42 36.80
C LYS A 619 6.95 -1.74 36.03
N ILE A 620 6.93 -1.68 34.69
CA ILE A 620 6.90 -2.86 33.81
C ILE A 620 8.22 -3.63 33.98
N THR A 621 9.33 -2.93 33.82
CA THR A 621 10.69 -3.46 33.92
C THR A 621 10.99 -4.05 35.30
N LEU A 622 10.63 -3.34 36.37
CA LEU A 622 10.74 -3.84 37.75
C LEU A 622 9.93 -5.11 37.97
N THR A 623 8.74 -5.21 37.36
CA THR A 623 7.91 -6.43 37.43
C THR A 623 8.60 -7.60 36.72
N VAL A 624 9.11 -7.39 35.49
CA VAL A 624 9.84 -8.42 34.74
C VAL A 624 11.11 -8.85 35.47
N TYR A 625 11.93 -7.92 35.98
CA TYR A 625 13.12 -8.21 36.77
C TYR A 625 12.78 -9.02 38.03
N THR A 626 11.68 -8.69 38.72
CA THR A 626 11.21 -9.43 39.90
C THR A 626 10.80 -10.85 39.54
N VAL A 627 10.06 -11.05 38.45
CA VAL A 627 9.66 -12.39 37.96
C VAL A 627 10.89 -13.22 37.59
N VAL A 628 11.84 -12.65 36.84
CA VAL A 628 13.11 -13.34 36.48
C VAL A 628 13.91 -13.71 37.73
N LEU A 629 14.02 -12.82 38.72
CA LEU A 629 14.71 -13.08 39.98
C LEU A 629 14.05 -14.22 40.78
N VAL A 630 12.71 -14.26 40.84
CA VAL A 630 11.94 -15.34 41.48
C VAL A 630 12.16 -16.67 40.75
N VAL A 631 12.06 -16.70 39.42
CA VAL A 631 12.29 -17.90 38.61
C VAL A 631 13.71 -18.43 38.80
N MET A 632 14.73 -17.56 38.73
CA MET A 632 16.13 -17.93 38.99
C MET A 632 16.32 -18.48 40.41
N THR A 633 15.70 -17.87 41.42
CA THR A 633 15.74 -18.34 42.81
C THR A 633 15.10 -19.73 42.96
N LEU A 634 13.97 -19.97 42.29
CA LEU A 634 13.29 -21.27 42.27
C LEU A 634 14.13 -22.35 41.56
N ILE A 635 14.79 -22.01 40.44
CA ILE A 635 15.71 -22.91 39.73
C ILE A 635 16.91 -23.27 40.62
N ILE A 636 17.56 -22.29 41.25
CA ILE A 636 18.67 -22.51 42.19
C ILE A 636 18.22 -23.40 43.36
N PHE A 637 17.03 -23.16 43.92
CA PHE A 637 16.46 -23.98 44.99
C PHE A 637 16.13 -25.41 44.53
N ALA A 638 15.62 -25.59 43.31
CA ALA A 638 15.35 -26.90 42.73
C ALA A 638 16.64 -27.69 42.49
N ILE A 639 17.68 -27.06 41.93
CA ILE A 639 19.02 -27.65 41.78
C ILE A 639 19.59 -28.03 43.15
N TYR A 640 19.50 -27.15 44.15
CA TYR A 640 19.92 -27.43 45.52
C TYR A 640 19.16 -28.62 46.14
N ARG A 641 17.82 -28.69 45.97
CA ARG A 641 16.98 -29.83 46.39
C ARG A 641 17.39 -31.13 45.69
N ILE A 642 17.71 -31.11 44.41
CA ILE A 642 18.16 -32.27 43.64
C ILE A 642 19.55 -32.74 44.12
N VAL A 643 20.51 -31.82 44.27
CA VAL A 643 21.87 -32.13 44.74
C VAL A 643 21.86 -32.66 46.17
N THR A 644 21.10 -32.06 47.07
CA THR A 644 20.96 -32.55 48.45
C THR A 644 20.24 -33.91 48.51
N ARG A 645 19.19 -34.14 47.70
CA ARG A 645 18.53 -35.46 47.59
C ARG A 645 19.49 -36.53 47.05
N ARG A 646 20.26 -36.25 45.99
CA ARG A 646 21.28 -37.16 45.45
C ARG A 646 22.36 -37.49 46.50
N ARG A 647 22.89 -36.48 47.20
CA ARG A 647 23.85 -36.66 48.31
C ARG A 647 23.28 -37.48 49.47
N ARG A 648 21.98 -37.34 49.79
CA ARG A 648 21.30 -38.14 50.83
C ARG A 648 21.11 -39.60 50.40
N LEU A 649 20.71 -39.85 49.15
CA LEU A 649 20.55 -41.20 48.61
C LEU A 649 21.89 -41.95 48.53
N ALA A 650 22.96 -41.30 48.08
CA ALA A 650 24.29 -41.90 48.06
C ALA A 650 24.75 -42.35 49.47
N ARG A 651 24.49 -41.54 50.50
CA ARG A 651 24.77 -41.86 51.91
C ARG A 651 23.87 -42.95 52.51
N ILE A 652 22.72 -43.26 51.89
CA ILE A 652 21.85 -44.36 52.30
C ILE A 652 22.35 -45.67 51.66
N ASN A 653 22.66 -45.66 50.37
CA ASN A 653 23.19 -46.84 49.69
C ASN A 653 24.56 -47.28 50.24
N GLN A 654 25.37 -46.35 50.76
CA GLN A 654 26.62 -46.65 51.50
C GLN A 654 26.40 -47.22 52.92
N LYS A 655 25.16 -47.40 53.37
CA LYS A 655 24.79 -48.01 54.66
C LYS A 655 23.93 -49.27 54.52
N SER A 656 23.77 -49.77 53.29
CA SER A 656 22.95 -50.94 52.96
C SER A 656 23.77 -51.97 52.15
N VAL A 657 25.05 -52.08 52.48
CA VAL A 657 26.07 -53.02 51.97
C VAL A 657 26.88 -53.49 53.16
#